data_AF-R5QGB5-F1
#
_entry.id   AF-R5QGB5-F1
#
_cell.length_a   1.000
_cell.length_b   1.000
_cell.length_c   1.000
_cell.angle_alpha   90.00
_cell.angle_beta   90.00
_cell.angle_gamma   90.00
#
_symmetry.space_group_name_H-M   'P 1'
#
loop_
_entity.id
_entity.type
_entity.pdbx_description
1 polymer ?
#
loop_
_entity_poly.entity_id
_entity_poly.type
_entity_poly.pdbx_seq_one_letter_code
_entity_poly.pdbx_strand_id
1 'polypeptide(L)'
;MAALKDLMKVMEHQTAVEKRAADGILSCLEQGGKGEKTAEQWLKSGYKIVFEDMGEMPPAFFHDKKIFMLNTNMPFKEMADSVSTNGEFLEKSYARLRLCERFCGSGKQETERFGALVDKICATEEGNAVLTELANKKTFVCFSLSDGEEKATFDPKLDFIYLDRNASDEELAAAFLSCSRKALEYSNLSKKDKLKQAFKSVSQEDQNAFEKMLEIAYQTPVGKEILDQLADLKYTIQYQDLSESNSKGVCRTGGTEKSILLDPKFPFESQIITFIHEATHAVQNFCYNSRNFSKLCVADRFKKDRAQEADACAHESLFAWQIKNLHPEIYSVGLSNNKETMQAFVREMERGTTETEAMSASFKAWYSNAGLQSVYEKIHVNGICTAAKMAERFSIGDYFSTSCTNADVLSGCLYKGKPYVSEDFLVSPRAFSLSDASRTTLERALSGYADRTGGVPDKSLSSMPSKEIVDSKEKILESIRYGKSQTKEMEAFVEAAVKMPEVKDLVGIHGLSVWFEKTDKGVEYMPKADTLIIDPTDFQVSLKNLKTVTDGIFEQRLDVAFSGGYSFEPSLKVSPKQEKAYLEKLVQATRVFSEQSDVLHKQAQLLNYKVAFTDVPSEKPGVSAEQNGTSRHIFIDASRPLGVLANEFSQEIKKIPERHAEDMSYVNGLISMIEKEKVPTKEPTAPFKESSAQTAKETSNALPSVKTAEPDKPVTPVATAERNQQSDKNDGLLSRIKMLKRNLGRF
;
A
#
# COMPACT_ATOMS: atom_id res chain seq x y z
N MET A 1 -43.31 -13.45 45.64
CA MET A 1 -42.66 -14.56 46.39
C MET A 1 -41.40 -15.12 45.72
N ALA A 2 -41.31 -15.25 44.38
CA ALA A 2 -40.14 -15.87 43.73
C ALA A 2 -38.86 -15.02 43.84
N ALA A 3 -38.96 -13.70 43.61
CA ALA A 3 -37.82 -12.79 43.72
C ALA A 3 -37.26 -12.72 45.15
N LEU A 4 -38.12 -12.77 46.16
CA LEU A 4 -37.74 -12.80 47.58
C LEU A 4 -36.88 -14.03 47.91
N LYS A 5 -37.26 -15.21 47.42
CA LYS A 5 -36.42 -16.42 47.56
C LYS A 5 -35.09 -16.31 46.83
N ASP A 6 -35.07 -15.63 45.69
CA ASP A 6 -33.85 -15.41 44.91
C ASP A 6 -32.93 -14.34 45.51
N LEU A 7 -33.44 -13.43 46.35
CA LEU A 7 -32.61 -12.45 47.11
C LEU A 7 -31.55 -13.16 47.96
N MET A 8 -31.85 -14.36 48.45
CA MET A 8 -30.89 -15.18 49.20
C MET A 8 -29.64 -15.52 48.37
N LYS A 9 -29.73 -15.55 47.03
CA LYS A 9 -28.60 -15.83 46.14
C LYS A 9 -27.59 -14.68 46.05
N VAL A 10 -28.00 -13.45 46.38
CA VAL A 10 -27.09 -12.29 46.41
C VAL A 10 -26.60 -11.97 47.82
N MET A 11 -27.11 -12.65 48.85
CA MET A 11 -26.63 -12.59 50.23
C MET A 11 -25.56 -13.67 50.46
N GLU A 12 -24.29 -13.29 50.52
CA GLU A 12 -23.20 -14.24 50.74
C GLU A 12 -23.17 -14.69 52.19
N HIS A 13 -23.64 -15.92 52.44
CA HIS A 13 -23.62 -16.55 53.74
C HIS A 13 -22.75 -17.82 53.73
N GLN A 14 -21.59 -17.77 54.37
CA GLN A 14 -20.67 -18.90 54.53
C GLN A 14 -20.73 -19.47 55.95
N THR A 15 -21.14 -18.67 56.93
CA THR A 15 -21.27 -19.09 58.33
C THR A 15 -22.73 -19.22 58.78
N ALA A 16 -22.96 -19.96 59.88
CA ALA A 16 -24.28 -20.13 60.46
C ALA A 16 -24.89 -18.80 60.97
N VAL A 17 -24.04 -17.85 61.38
CA VAL A 17 -24.45 -16.52 61.84
C VAL A 17 -24.98 -15.70 60.67
N GLU A 18 -24.26 -15.70 59.55
CA GLU A 18 -24.63 -14.96 58.33
C GLU A 18 -25.90 -15.53 57.70
N LYS A 19 -26.02 -16.87 57.69
CA LYS A 19 -27.25 -17.52 57.22
C LYS A 19 -28.45 -17.12 58.07
N ARG A 20 -28.29 -17.06 59.39
CA ARG A 20 -29.33 -16.61 60.31
C ARG A 20 -29.71 -15.14 60.09
N ALA A 21 -28.73 -14.29 59.79
CA ALA A 21 -28.97 -12.89 59.43
C ALA A 21 -29.75 -12.77 58.10
N ALA A 22 -29.35 -13.52 57.07
CA ALA A 22 -30.06 -13.57 55.79
C ALA A 22 -31.52 -14.04 55.95
N ASP A 23 -31.74 -15.13 56.68
CA ASP A 23 -33.08 -15.67 56.98
C ASP A 23 -33.93 -14.64 57.77
N GLY A 24 -33.31 -13.93 58.72
CA GLY A 24 -33.94 -12.87 59.50
C GLY A 24 -34.38 -11.68 58.64
N ILE A 25 -33.52 -11.24 57.71
CA ILE A 25 -33.84 -10.16 56.76
C ILE A 25 -35.01 -10.57 55.86
N LEU A 26 -34.96 -11.77 55.28
CA LEU A 26 -36.03 -12.32 54.44
C LEU A 26 -37.37 -12.32 55.18
N SER A 27 -37.39 -12.83 56.41
CA SER A 27 -38.61 -12.84 57.23
C SER A 27 -39.15 -11.44 57.51
N CYS A 28 -38.30 -10.44 57.76
CA CYS A 28 -38.73 -9.06 57.98
C CYS A 28 -39.28 -8.43 56.68
N LEU A 29 -38.64 -8.68 55.54
CA LEU A 29 -39.07 -8.17 54.24
C LEU A 29 -40.39 -8.79 53.76
N GLU A 30 -40.64 -10.07 54.06
CA GLU A 30 -41.93 -10.74 53.78
C GLU A 30 -43.09 -10.10 54.56
N GLN A 31 -42.85 -9.66 55.79
CA GLN A 31 -43.86 -9.02 56.64
C GLN A 31 -44.11 -7.54 56.28
N GLY A 32 -43.15 -6.87 55.64
CA GLY A 32 -43.16 -5.42 55.41
C GLY A 32 -43.86 -4.93 54.12
N GLY A 33 -44.43 -5.82 53.30
CA GLY A 33 -45.22 -5.47 52.10
C GLY A 33 -44.45 -4.89 50.90
N LYS A 34 -43.19 -4.47 51.06
CA LYS A 34 -42.30 -3.99 49.97
C LYS A 34 -41.19 -4.98 49.58
N GLY A 35 -41.07 -6.12 50.26
CA GLY A 35 -39.93 -7.04 50.13
C GLY A 35 -39.71 -7.59 48.72
N GLU A 36 -40.77 -7.81 47.93
CA GLU A 36 -40.64 -8.34 46.57
C GLU A 36 -39.99 -7.33 45.62
N LYS A 37 -40.38 -6.05 45.71
CA LYS A 37 -39.76 -4.98 44.93
C LYS A 37 -38.29 -4.76 45.33
N THR A 38 -38.01 -4.75 46.63
CA THR A 38 -36.62 -4.67 47.14
C THR A 38 -35.79 -5.83 46.60
N ALA A 39 -36.32 -7.05 46.61
CA ALA A 39 -35.61 -8.23 46.12
C ALA A 39 -35.25 -8.11 44.63
N GLU A 40 -36.20 -7.68 43.79
CA GLU A 40 -35.96 -7.45 42.36
C GLU A 40 -34.89 -6.39 42.10
N GLN A 41 -34.87 -5.30 42.90
CA GLN A 41 -33.87 -4.23 42.77
C GLN A 41 -32.45 -4.74 43.03
N TRP A 42 -32.26 -5.51 44.10
CA TRP A 42 -30.95 -6.11 44.42
C TRP A 42 -30.49 -7.09 43.35
N LEU A 43 -31.38 -7.95 42.87
CA LEU A 43 -31.10 -8.91 41.80
C LEU A 43 -30.68 -8.22 40.49
N LYS A 44 -31.32 -7.10 40.13
CA LYS A 44 -30.96 -6.30 38.94
C LYS A 44 -29.66 -5.51 39.10
N SER A 45 -29.34 -5.07 40.33
CA SER A 45 -28.14 -4.24 40.58
C SER A 45 -26.81 -4.98 40.34
N GLY A 46 -26.83 -6.32 40.51
CA GLY A 46 -25.64 -7.16 40.50
C GLY A 46 -24.71 -6.93 41.70
N TYR A 47 -25.19 -6.27 42.76
CA TYR A 47 -24.49 -6.19 44.04
C TYR A 47 -24.66 -7.46 44.85
N LYS A 48 -23.63 -7.78 45.62
CA LYS A 48 -23.67 -8.81 46.66
C LYS A 48 -23.80 -8.16 48.02
N ILE A 49 -24.67 -8.72 48.86
CA ILE A 49 -24.77 -8.37 50.26
C ILE A 49 -23.83 -9.31 51.02
N VAL A 50 -22.81 -8.75 51.64
CA VAL A 50 -21.83 -9.49 52.44
C VAL A 50 -22.05 -9.14 53.90
N PHE A 51 -22.00 -10.13 54.76
CA PHE A 51 -22.19 -9.96 56.20
C PHE A 51 -20.84 -9.91 56.89
N GLU A 52 -20.62 -8.91 57.74
CA GLU A 52 -19.35 -8.75 58.47
C GLU A 52 -19.62 -8.23 59.89
N ASP A 53 -18.81 -8.65 60.87
CA ASP A 53 -18.81 -8.03 62.19
C ASP A 53 -18.04 -6.70 62.11
N MET A 54 -18.79 -5.61 62.02
CA MET A 54 -18.21 -4.27 61.85
C MET A 54 -18.18 -3.46 63.16
N GLY A 55 -18.41 -4.09 64.32
CA GLY A 55 -18.51 -3.38 65.60
C GLY A 55 -19.64 -2.34 65.57
N GLU A 56 -19.31 -1.07 65.86
CA GLU A 56 -20.25 0.06 65.82
C GLU A 56 -20.38 0.71 64.43
N MET A 57 -19.67 0.23 63.40
CA MET A 57 -19.73 0.85 62.09
C MET A 57 -21.05 0.54 61.35
N PRO A 58 -21.62 1.54 60.64
CA PRO A 58 -22.83 1.36 59.85
C PRO A 58 -22.57 0.54 58.56
N PRO A 59 -23.63 0.02 57.91
CA PRO A 59 -23.54 -0.61 56.60
C PRO A 59 -22.81 0.25 55.56
N ALA A 60 -22.03 -0.38 54.68
CA ALA A 60 -21.13 0.33 53.76
C ALA A 60 -21.18 -0.23 52.34
N PHE A 61 -20.99 0.65 51.34
CA PHE A 61 -20.90 0.27 49.93
C PHE A 61 -19.46 0.27 49.40
N PHE A 62 -19.14 -0.75 48.62
CA PHE A 62 -17.92 -0.86 47.81
C PHE A 62 -18.34 -1.03 46.35
N HIS A 63 -18.58 0.10 45.68
CA HIS A 63 -19.18 0.17 44.35
C HIS A 63 -18.28 -0.41 43.23
N ASP A 64 -16.97 -0.41 43.43
CA ASP A 64 -15.97 -1.02 42.54
C ASP A 64 -16.08 -2.56 42.52
N LYS A 65 -16.32 -3.15 43.69
CA LYS A 65 -16.48 -4.60 43.88
C LYS A 65 -17.93 -5.06 43.79
N LYS A 66 -18.88 -4.11 43.67
CA LYS A 66 -20.32 -4.34 43.78
C LYS A 66 -20.69 -5.07 45.08
N ILE A 67 -20.15 -4.62 46.20
CA ILE A 67 -20.43 -5.19 47.53
C ILE A 67 -21.18 -4.18 48.39
N PHE A 68 -22.20 -4.65 49.08
CA PHE A 68 -22.82 -3.97 50.21
C PHE A 68 -22.53 -4.77 51.47
N MET A 69 -21.74 -4.19 52.38
CA MET A 69 -21.42 -4.83 53.65
C MET A 69 -22.48 -4.48 54.69
N LEU A 70 -23.06 -5.51 55.29
CA LEU A 70 -24.09 -5.44 56.32
C LEU A 70 -23.50 -5.89 57.65
N ASN A 71 -23.68 -5.08 58.70
CA ASN A 71 -23.14 -5.38 60.02
C ASN A 71 -23.98 -6.47 60.71
N THR A 72 -23.38 -7.62 61.03
CA THR A 72 -24.06 -8.76 61.66
C THR A 72 -24.57 -8.50 63.07
N ASN A 73 -24.09 -7.44 63.74
CA ASN A 73 -24.51 -7.08 65.09
C ASN A 73 -25.81 -6.27 65.14
N MET A 74 -26.34 -5.85 63.99
CA MET A 74 -27.59 -5.10 63.91
C MET A 74 -28.82 -5.99 64.16
N PRO A 75 -29.91 -5.46 64.73
CA PRO A 75 -31.19 -6.15 64.77
C PRO A 75 -31.69 -6.48 63.35
N PHE A 76 -32.32 -7.66 63.15
CA PHE A 76 -32.79 -8.09 61.84
C PHE A 76 -33.72 -7.12 61.14
N LYS A 77 -34.55 -6.38 61.91
CA LYS A 77 -35.41 -5.35 61.36
C LYS A 77 -34.61 -4.17 60.80
N GLU A 78 -33.57 -3.72 61.50
CA GLU A 78 -32.70 -2.64 61.02
C GLU A 78 -31.84 -3.07 59.82
N MET A 79 -31.41 -4.33 59.80
CA MET A 79 -30.78 -4.94 58.62
C MET A 79 -31.72 -4.94 57.42
N ALA A 80 -32.97 -5.38 57.61
CA ALA A 80 -33.99 -5.41 56.56
C ALA A 80 -34.35 -4.01 56.07
N ASP A 81 -34.51 -3.05 56.99
CA ASP A 81 -34.72 -1.64 56.67
C ASP A 81 -33.54 -1.08 55.87
N SER A 82 -32.30 -1.40 56.27
CA SER A 82 -31.09 -1.05 55.49
C SER A 82 -31.10 -1.66 54.09
N VAL A 83 -31.43 -2.94 53.95
CA VAL A 83 -31.52 -3.61 52.63
C VAL A 83 -32.61 -2.98 51.77
N SER A 84 -33.77 -2.61 52.34
CA SER A 84 -34.83 -1.92 51.61
C SER A 84 -34.45 -0.49 51.21
N THR A 85 -33.98 0.33 52.14
CA THR A 85 -33.60 1.72 51.86
C THR A 85 -32.45 1.80 50.87
N ASN A 86 -31.44 0.94 51.02
CA ASN A 86 -30.28 0.94 50.14
C ASN A 86 -30.56 0.25 48.79
N GLY A 87 -31.53 -0.67 48.72
CA GLY A 87 -32.03 -1.20 47.45
C GLY A 87 -32.69 -0.11 46.58
N GLU A 88 -33.48 0.78 47.20
CA GLU A 88 -34.03 1.96 46.52
C GLU A 88 -32.94 2.99 46.15
N PHE A 89 -31.88 3.11 46.97
CA PHE A 89 -30.73 3.99 46.73
C PHE A 89 -29.84 3.50 45.56
N LEU A 90 -29.63 2.19 45.42
CA LEU A 90 -28.79 1.62 44.35
C LEU A 90 -29.32 1.92 42.95
N GLU A 91 -30.64 1.97 42.78
CA GLU A 91 -31.27 2.28 41.49
C GLU A 91 -31.09 3.76 41.11
N LYS A 92 -31.26 4.68 42.07
CA LYS A 92 -31.19 6.14 41.82
C LYS A 92 -29.77 6.71 41.87
N SER A 93 -28.90 6.15 42.70
CA SER A 93 -27.60 6.72 43.01
C SER A 93 -26.45 6.08 42.25
N TYR A 94 -26.64 4.92 41.61
CA TYR A 94 -25.59 4.32 40.77
C TYR A 94 -25.21 5.23 39.59
N ALA A 95 -26.20 5.72 38.84
CA ALA A 95 -25.98 6.66 37.75
C ALA A 95 -25.33 7.95 38.26
N ARG A 96 -25.85 8.51 39.37
CA ARG A 96 -25.27 9.70 40.02
C ARG A 96 -23.81 9.51 40.39
N LEU A 97 -23.46 8.45 41.13
CA LEU A 97 -22.09 8.18 41.55
C LEU A 97 -21.15 8.07 40.34
N ARG A 98 -21.52 7.25 39.35
CA ARG A 98 -20.68 7.00 38.17
C ARG A 98 -20.54 8.19 37.25
N LEU A 99 -21.60 8.97 37.04
CA LEU A 99 -21.54 10.15 36.19
C LEU A 99 -20.83 11.31 36.91
N CYS A 100 -21.01 11.47 38.23
CA CYS A 100 -20.26 12.44 39.02
C CYS A 100 -18.76 12.12 39.07
N GLU A 101 -18.36 10.84 39.14
CA GLU A 101 -16.96 10.41 39.00
C GLU A 101 -16.33 10.85 37.67
N ARG A 102 -17.15 11.02 36.63
CA ARG A 102 -16.74 11.38 35.26
C ARG A 102 -17.18 12.79 34.89
N PHE A 103 -17.50 13.61 35.86
CA PHE A 103 -17.87 15.00 35.66
C PHE A 103 -16.66 15.90 35.93
N CYS A 104 -16.32 16.74 34.95
CA CYS A 104 -15.27 17.73 35.04
C CYS A 104 -15.90 19.12 35.16
N GLY A 105 -16.07 19.57 36.40
CA GLY A 105 -16.53 20.92 36.76
C GLY A 105 -15.48 21.72 37.53
N SER A 106 -15.70 23.04 37.63
CA SER A 106 -14.76 24.02 38.23
C SER A 106 -14.67 23.96 39.76
N GLY A 107 -15.40 23.05 40.42
CA GLY A 107 -15.31 22.83 41.86
C GLY A 107 -16.43 21.98 42.46
N LYS A 108 -16.43 21.88 43.79
CA LYS A 108 -17.38 21.06 44.57
C LYS A 108 -18.84 21.47 44.35
N GLN A 109 -19.13 22.78 44.29
CA GLN A 109 -20.49 23.27 44.05
C GLN A 109 -21.05 22.85 42.67
N GLU A 110 -20.24 22.89 41.62
CA GLU A 110 -20.68 22.41 40.30
C GLU A 110 -20.91 20.91 40.28
N THR A 111 -20.07 20.14 41.00
CA THR A 111 -20.24 18.68 41.12
C THR A 111 -21.52 18.33 41.89
N GLU A 112 -21.83 19.07 42.95
CA GLU A 112 -23.08 18.93 43.71
C GLU A 112 -24.30 19.29 42.86
N ARG A 113 -24.23 20.41 42.11
CA ARG A 113 -25.27 20.82 41.17
C ARG A 113 -25.49 19.76 40.08
N PHE A 114 -24.42 19.22 39.50
CA PHE A 114 -24.52 18.14 38.52
C PHE A 114 -25.11 16.86 39.14
N GLY A 115 -24.75 16.51 40.38
CA GLY A 115 -25.38 15.41 41.10
C GLY A 115 -26.88 15.60 41.29
N ALA A 116 -27.31 16.80 41.68
CA ALA A 116 -28.73 17.14 41.81
C ALA A 116 -29.46 17.10 40.44
N LEU A 117 -28.80 17.52 39.37
CA LEU A 117 -29.30 17.41 38.00
C LEU A 117 -29.54 15.94 37.61
N VAL A 118 -28.57 15.05 37.89
CA VAL A 118 -28.70 13.61 37.62
C VAL A 118 -29.85 13.00 38.41
N ASP A 119 -29.98 13.32 39.70
CA ASP A 119 -31.09 12.83 40.53
C ASP A 119 -32.44 13.29 40.00
N LYS A 120 -32.54 14.55 39.57
CA LYS A 120 -33.75 15.12 38.99
C LYS A 120 -34.17 14.36 37.73
N ILE A 121 -33.23 14.01 36.86
CA ILE A 121 -33.50 13.23 35.64
C ILE A 121 -33.89 11.79 36.01
N CYS A 122 -33.18 11.16 36.94
CA CYS A 122 -33.45 9.80 37.42
C CYS A 122 -34.76 9.68 38.23
N ALA A 123 -35.40 10.80 38.59
CA ALA A 123 -36.74 10.77 39.18
C ALA A 123 -37.82 10.31 38.17
N THR A 124 -37.53 10.37 36.87
CA THR A 124 -38.37 9.78 35.81
C THR A 124 -37.89 8.38 35.48
N GLU A 125 -38.82 7.46 35.18
CA GLU A 125 -38.47 6.08 34.80
C GLU A 125 -37.56 6.04 33.57
N GLU A 126 -37.86 6.86 32.57
CA GLU A 126 -37.06 6.97 31.35
C GLU A 126 -35.67 7.54 31.63
N GLY A 127 -35.58 8.66 32.36
CA GLY A 127 -34.30 9.28 32.69
C GLY A 127 -33.40 8.35 33.51
N ASN A 128 -34.00 7.59 34.44
CA ASN A 128 -33.28 6.59 35.21
C ASN A 128 -32.69 5.48 34.33
N ALA A 129 -33.49 4.96 33.39
CA ALA A 129 -33.05 3.92 32.46
C ALA A 129 -31.87 4.41 31.58
N VAL A 130 -32.02 5.58 30.95
CA VAL A 130 -30.99 6.15 30.06
C VAL A 130 -29.69 6.44 30.80
N LEU A 131 -29.75 7.12 31.95
CA LEU A 131 -28.54 7.51 32.69
C LEU A 131 -27.86 6.30 33.35
N THR A 132 -28.61 5.28 33.76
CA THR A 132 -28.04 4.02 34.26
C THR A 132 -27.30 3.28 33.14
N GLU A 133 -27.87 3.21 31.94
CA GLU A 133 -27.20 2.57 30.81
C GLU A 133 -25.96 3.35 30.37
N LEU A 134 -26.05 4.69 30.31
CA LEU A 134 -24.92 5.56 30.01
C LEU A 134 -23.80 5.40 31.05
N ALA A 135 -24.13 5.35 32.35
CA ALA A 135 -23.16 5.14 33.42
C ALA A 135 -22.39 3.80 33.28
N ASN A 136 -23.05 2.78 32.73
CA ASN A 136 -22.42 1.49 32.45
C ASN A 136 -21.44 1.54 31.27
N LYS A 137 -21.59 2.50 30.35
CA LYS A 137 -20.62 2.73 29.27
C LYS A 137 -19.43 3.50 29.84
N LYS A 138 -18.24 2.89 29.87
CA LYS A 138 -17.04 3.47 30.51
C LYS A 138 -16.39 4.64 29.75
N THR A 139 -16.87 4.96 28.55
CA THR A 139 -16.15 5.84 27.63
C THR A 139 -16.54 7.32 27.76
N PHE A 140 -17.65 7.64 28.43
CA PHE A 140 -18.19 9.01 28.44
C PHE A 140 -17.69 9.86 29.61
N VAL A 141 -17.47 11.15 29.31
CA VAL A 141 -17.09 12.20 30.29
C VAL A 141 -18.01 13.41 30.12
N CYS A 142 -18.47 13.99 31.22
CA CYS A 142 -19.31 15.18 31.21
C CYS A 142 -18.49 16.42 31.60
N PHE A 143 -18.64 17.52 30.86
CA PHE A 143 -17.90 18.77 31.11
C PHE A 143 -18.84 19.94 31.35
N SER A 144 -18.49 20.80 32.28
CA SER A 144 -19.14 22.10 32.50
C SER A 144 -18.34 23.20 31.77
N LEU A 145 -19.00 23.95 30.86
CA LEU A 145 -18.38 25.05 30.11
C LEU A 145 -19.23 26.32 30.19
N SER A 146 -18.60 27.49 30.08
CA SER A 146 -19.27 28.79 30.19
C SER A 146 -19.85 29.33 28.89
N ASP A 147 -19.43 28.80 27.74
CA ASP A 147 -19.55 29.49 26.45
C ASP A 147 -20.24 28.63 25.38
N GLY A 148 -21.15 27.73 25.77
CA GLY A 148 -21.91 26.90 24.83
C GLY A 148 -23.07 27.66 24.17
N GLU A 149 -23.17 27.62 22.83
CA GLU A 149 -24.37 28.10 22.12
C GLU A 149 -25.61 27.24 22.44
N GLU A 150 -25.40 25.94 22.67
CA GLU A 150 -26.41 24.98 23.09
C GLU A 150 -26.31 24.69 24.60
N LYS A 151 -27.44 24.33 25.21
CA LYS A 151 -27.54 24.01 26.64
C LYS A 151 -26.79 22.74 27.03
N ALA A 152 -26.74 21.78 26.12
CA ALA A 152 -25.86 20.64 26.18
C ALA A 152 -25.54 20.15 24.76
N THR A 153 -24.32 19.66 24.55
CA THR A 153 -23.88 19.13 23.26
C THR A 153 -23.11 17.83 23.47
N PHE A 154 -23.44 16.79 22.69
CA PHE A 154 -22.70 15.54 22.66
C PHE A 154 -21.67 15.56 21.52
N ASP A 155 -20.40 15.32 21.86
CA ASP A 155 -19.30 15.14 20.91
C ASP A 155 -18.89 13.66 20.83
N PRO A 156 -19.28 12.93 19.77
CA PRO A 156 -18.94 11.52 19.58
C PRO A 156 -17.44 11.28 19.37
N LYS A 157 -16.67 12.29 18.94
CA LYS A 157 -15.22 12.14 18.76
C LYS A 157 -14.48 12.01 20.08
N LEU A 158 -14.99 12.65 21.12
CA LEU A 158 -14.38 12.64 22.45
C LEU A 158 -15.16 11.76 23.44
N ASP A 159 -16.35 11.30 23.08
CA ASP A 159 -17.35 10.76 24.01
C ASP A 159 -17.67 11.76 25.12
N PHE A 160 -17.69 13.06 24.78
CA PHE A 160 -17.91 14.13 25.75
C PHE A 160 -19.34 14.65 25.66
N ILE A 161 -19.94 14.92 26.81
CA ILE A 161 -21.17 15.70 26.89
C ILE A 161 -20.84 17.03 27.57
N TYR A 162 -20.89 18.10 26.82
CA TYR A 162 -20.68 19.45 27.32
C TYR A 162 -22.01 20.01 27.83
N LEU A 163 -21.97 20.67 28.99
CA LEU A 163 -23.11 21.28 29.65
C LEU A 163 -22.83 22.78 29.82
N ASP A 164 -23.79 23.62 29.41
CA ASP A 164 -23.73 25.07 29.62
C ASP A 164 -23.94 25.38 31.10
N ARG A 165 -22.89 25.86 31.76
CA ARG A 165 -22.93 26.17 33.19
C ARG A 165 -23.90 27.30 33.53
N ASN A 166 -24.25 28.16 32.56
CA ASN A 166 -25.10 29.32 32.76
C ASN A 166 -26.59 29.03 32.51
N ALA A 167 -26.91 27.84 31.98
CA ALA A 167 -28.28 27.39 31.78
C ALA A 167 -29.01 27.12 33.10
N SER A 168 -30.35 27.21 33.10
CA SER A 168 -31.15 26.80 34.26
C SER A 168 -31.16 25.28 34.43
N ASP A 169 -31.45 24.80 35.64
CA ASP A 169 -31.46 23.36 35.94
C ASP A 169 -32.59 22.61 35.19
N GLU A 170 -33.72 23.26 34.94
CA GLU A 170 -34.80 22.75 34.07
C GLU A 170 -34.31 22.53 32.63
N GLU A 171 -33.68 23.54 32.03
CA GLU A 171 -33.19 23.46 30.65
C GLU A 171 -32.06 22.44 30.51
N LEU A 172 -31.14 22.43 31.48
CA LEU A 172 -30.04 21.47 31.54
C LEU A 172 -30.56 20.03 31.67
N ALA A 173 -31.61 19.80 32.45
CA ALA A 173 -32.11 18.45 32.67
C ALA A 173 -32.61 17.82 31.35
N ALA A 174 -33.39 18.60 30.60
CA ALA A 174 -33.90 18.17 29.30
C ALA A 174 -32.77 18.02 28.26
N ALA A 175 -31.86 18.99 28.20
CA ALA A 175 -30.74 18.98 27.24
C ALA A 175 -29.75 17.83 27.53
N PHE A 176 -29.42 17.60 28.81
CA PHE A 176 -28.53 16.52 29.21
C PHE A 176 -29.15 15.14 28.96
N LEU A 177 -30.44 14.95 29.25
CA LEU A 177 -31.13 13.70 28.92
C LEU A 177 -31.13 13.45 27.41
N SER A 178 -31.40 14.48 26.60
CA SER A 178 -31.36 14.38 25.13
C SER A 178 -29.97 13.99 24.62
N CYS A 179 -28.91 14.64 25.11
CA CYS A 179 -27.53 14.29 24.76
C CYS A 179 -27.14 12.89 25.25
N SER A 180 -27.63 12.48 26.41
CA SER A 180 -27.41 11.13 26.96
C SER A 180 -28.04 10.05 26.07
N ARG A 181 -29.25 10.30 25.52
CA ARG A 181 -29.86 9.40 24.53
C ARG A 181 -28.99 9.31 23.26
N LYS A 182 -28.58 10.45 22.71
CA LYS A 182 -27.69 10.49 21.52
C LYS A 182 -26.37 9.75 21.76
N ALA A 183 -25.76 9.95 22.92
CA ALA A 183 -24.53 9.27 23.31
C ALA A 183 -24.72 7.75 23.41
N LEU A 184 -25.84 7.31 23.99
CA LEU A 184 -26.16 5.91 24.11
C LEU A 184 -26.44 5.26 22.76
N GLU A 185 -27.26 5.91 21.92
CA GLU A 185 -27.53 5.51 20.53
C GLU A 185 -26.21 5.34 19.76
N TYR A 186 -25.33 6.34 19.80
CA TYR A 186 -24.01 6.28 19.17
C TYR A 186 -23.16 5.13 19.71
N SER A 187 -23.16 4.91 21.03
CA SER A 187 -22.39 3.84 21.66
C SER A 187 -22.78 2.45 21.16
N ASN A 188 -24.07 2.28 20.84
CA ASN A 188 -24.70 1.04 20.42
C ASN A 188 -24.64 0.82 18.90
N LEU A 189 -24.18 1.79 18.11
CA LEU A 189 -23.97 1.63 16.68
C LEU A 189 -22.92 0.55 16.36
N SER A 190 -23.13 -0.12 15.22
CA SER A 190 -22.11 -0.99 14.65
C SER A 190 -20.85 -0.18 14.29
N LYS A 191 -19.69 -0.83 14.21
CA LYS A 191 -18.42 -0.17 13.79
C LYS A 191 -18.56 0.46 12.40
N LYS A 192 -19.23 -0.22 11.48
CA LYS A 192 -19.55 0.28 10.14
C LYS A 192 -20.38 1.57 10.21
N ASP A 193 -21.44 1.61 11.02
CA ASP A 193 -22.30 2.80 11.13
C ASP A 193 -21.59 3.98 11.81
N LYS A 194 -20.68 3.70 12.76
CA LYS A 194 -19.79 4.74 13.31
C LYS A 194 -18.90 5.37 12.23
N LEU A 195 -18.35 4.55 11.33
CA LEU A 195 -17.56 5.05 10.20
C LEU A 195 -18.41 5.85 9.21
N LYS A 196 -19.65 5.42 8.93
CA LYS A 196 -20.58 6.22 8.10
C LYS A 196 -20.80 7.60 8.69
N GLN A 197 -21.07 7.70 9.99
CA GLN A 197 -21.23 8.99 10.67
C GLN A 197 -19.94 9.81 10.74
N ALA A 198 -18.78 9.15 10.71
CA ALA A 198 -17.48 9.81 10.66
C ALA A 198 -17.18 10.46 9.29
N PHE A 199 -17.91 10.07 8.25
CA PHE A 199 -17.75 10.62 6.91
C PHE A 199 -18.47 11.97 6.76
N LYS A 200 -17.69 13.02 6.51
CA LYS A 200 -18.17 14.39 6.31
C LYS A 200 -18.32 14.66 4.81
N SER A 201 -19.54 14.57 4.31
CA SER A 201 -19.92 15.17 3.02
C SER A 201 -21.32 15.75 3.08
N VAL A 202 -21.53 16.84 2.34
CA VAL A 202 -22.84 17.47 2.10
C VAL A 202 -23.57 16.82 0.92
N SER A 203 -22.88 16.02 0.10
CA SER A 203 -23.44 15.34 -1.07
C SER A 203 -23.97 13.96 -0.70
N GLN A 204 -25.22 13.67 -1.06
CA GLN A 204 -25.79 12.33 -0.90
C GLN A 204 -25.08 11.30 -1.80
N GLU A 205 -24.57 11.71 -2.96
CA GLU A 205 -23.82 10.82 -3.86
C GLU A 205 -22.51 10.38 -3.22
N ASP A 206 -21.80 11.29 -2.57
CA ASP A 206 -20.56 10.98 -1.84
C ASP A 206 -20.83 10.06 -0.65
N GLN A 207 -21.91 10.32 0.10
CA GLN A 207 -22.35 9.48 1.22
C GLN A 207 -22.63 8.05 0.74
N ASN A 208 -23.38 7.90 -0.37
CA ASN A 208 -23.68 6.60 -0.95
C ASN A 208 -22.41 5.90 -1.48
N ALA A 209 -21.50 6.63 -2.11
CA ALA A 209 -20.22 6.09 -2.58
C ALA A 209 -19.38 5.60 -1.41
N PHE A 210 -19.26 6.37 -0.33
CA PHE A 210 -18.51 5.96 0.85
C PHE A 210 -19.17 4.77 1.57
N GLU A 211 -20.51 4.73 1.66
CA GLU A 211 -21.21 3.56 2.21
C GLU A 211 -20.94 2.29 1.40
N LYS A 212 -20.97 2.39 0.06
CA LYS A 212 -20.59 1.29 -0.84
C LYS A 212 -19.13 0.88 -0.65
N MET A 213 -18.22 1.83 -0.42
CA MET A 213 -16.81 1.56 -0.14
C MET A 213 -16.65 0.74 1.14
N LEU A 214 -17.37 1.11 2.21
CA LEU A 214 -17.41 0.33 3.45
C LEU A 214 -17.97 -1.07 3.19
N GLU A 215 -19.08 -1.19 2.46
CA GLU A 215 -19.67 -2.50 2.15
C GLU A 215 -18.69 -3.46 1.49
N ILE A 216 -17.96 -2.99 0.49
CA ILE A 216 -16.96 -3.79 -0.21
C ILE A 216 -15.81 -4.15 0.72
N ALA A 217 -15.28 -3.17 1.47
CA ALA A 217 -14.15 -3.40 2.37
C ALA A 217 -14.45 -4.46 3.44
N TYR A 218 -15.66 -4.42 4.02
CA TYR A 218 -16.12 -5.38 5.04
C TYR A 218 -16.36 -6.81 4.51
N GLN A 219 -16.34 -7.04 3.19
CA GLN A 219 -16.42 -8.40 2.62
C GLN A 219 -15.11 -9.19 2.79
N THR A 220 -14.00 -8.51 3.09
CA THR A 220 -12.70 -9.14 3.30
C THR A 220 -12.33 -9.20 4.79
N PRO A 221 -11.66 -10.27 5.25
CA PRO A 221 -11.14 -10.32 6.61
C PRO A 221 -10.23 -9.14 6.98
N VAL A 222 -9.29 -8.77 6.11
CA VAL A 222 -8.34 -7.67 6.41
C VAL A 222 -9.03 -6.31 6.41
N GLY A 223 -9.94 -6.05 5.46
CA GLY A 223 -10.69 -4.80 5.41
C GLY A 223 -11.57 -4.63 6.64
N LYS A 224 -12.26 -5.70 7.07
CA LYS A 224 -13.03 -5.68 8.32
C LYS A 224 -12.14 -5.40 9.54
N GLU A 225 -10.99 -6.07 9.67
CA GLU A 225 -10.08 -5.88 10.80
C GLU A 225 -9.60 -4.42 10.91
N ILE A 226 -9.12 -3.85 9.81
CA ILE A 226 -8.63 -2.46 9.75
C ILE A 226 -9.76 -1.47 10.05
N LEU A 227 -10.95 -1.66 9.46
CA LEU A 227 -12.07 -0.73 9.64
C LEU A 227 -12.69 -0.81 11.04
N ASP A 228 -12.75 -1.98 11.66
CA ASP A 228 -13.19 -2.12 13.04
C ASP A 228 -12.26 -1.36 14.00
N GLN A 229 -10.95 -1.44 13.77
CA GLN A 229 -9.96 -0.70 14.53
C GLN A 229 -10.07 0.81 14.26
N LEU A 230 -10.17 1.23 12.99
CA LEU A 230 -10.35 2.64 12.62
C LEU A 230 -11.56 3.28 13.31
N ALA A 231 -12.68 2.55 13.41
CA ALA A 231 -13.89 3.02 14.07
C ALA A 231 -13.67 3.36 15.55
N ASP A 232 -12.76 2.66 16.23
CA ASP A 232 -12.38 2.95 17.62
C ASP A 232 -11.42 4.12 17.77
N LEU A 233 -10.71 4.48 16.69
CA LEU A 233 -9.75 5.58 16.69
C LEU A 233 -10.37 6.94 16.40
N LYS A 234 -11.66 6.96 16.03
CA LYS A 234 -12.50 8.17 15.89
C LYS A 234 -11.94 9.22 14.94
N TYR A 235 -11.34 8.77 13.84
CA TYR A 235 -10.93 9.65 12.74
C TYR A 235 -12.16 10.21 12.04
N THR A 236 -12.08 11.46 11.57
CA THR A 236 -13.01 11.98 10.56
C THR A 236 -12.56 11.53 9.17
N ILE A 237 -13.50 11.33 8.25
CA ILE A 237 -13.20 10.91 6.88
C ILE A 237 -13.86 11.91 5.95
N GLN A 238 -13.18 12.41 4.93
CA GLN A 238 -13.77 13.37 3.99
C GLN A 238 -13.08 13.37 2.64
N TYR A 239 -13.80 13.82 1.62
CA TYR A 239 -13.20 14.16 0.34
C TYR A 239 -12.55 15.54 0.39
N GLN A 240 -11.37 15.66 -0.21
CA GLN A 240 -10.65 16.92 -0.34
C GLN A 240 -9.82 16.90 -1.63
N ASP A 241 -9.78 18.02 -2.36
CA ASP A 241 -8.83 18.16 -3.48
C ASP A 241 -7.39 18.15 -2.94
N LEU A 242 -6.60 17.16 -3.39
CA LEU A 242 -5.21 16.96 -2.99
C LEU A 242 -4.23 17.23 -4.15
N SER A 243 -4.68 17.94 -5.20
CA SER A 243 -3.90 18.25 -6.41
C SER A 243 -2.53 18.85 -6.13
N GLU A 244 -2.39 19.75 -5.16
CA GLU A 244 -1.10 20.37 -4.79
C GLU A 244 -0.08 19.36 -4.26
N SER A 245 -0.54 18.29 -3.61
CA SER A 245 0.31 17.23 -3.05
C SER A 245 0.55 16.06 -4.00
N ASN A 246 -0.19 16.01 -5.13
CA ASN A 246 -0.28 14.86 -6.03
C ASN A 246 -0.54 13.52 -5.29
N SER A 247 -1.22 13.56 -4.14
CA SER A 247 -1.58 12.38 -3.37
C SER A 247 -2.99 11.91 -3.71
N LYS A 248 -3.23 10.60 -3.56
CA LYS A 248 -4.57 9.98 -3.68
C LYS A 248 -5.35 10.05 -2.36
N GLY A 249 -4.63 10.06 -1.24
CA GLY A 249 -5.17 10.15 0.10
C GLY A 249 -4.11 10.59 1.10
N VAL A 250 -4.54 11.00 2.29
CA VAL A 250 -3.65 11.37 3.39
C VAL A 250 -4.29 11.03 4.73
N CYS A 251 -3.56 10.32 5.58
CA CYS A 251 -3.85 10.17 6.99
C CYS A 251 -3.19 11.30 7.81
N ARG A 252 -4.00 12.12 8.48
CA ARG A 252 -3.56 13.23 9.34
C ARG A 252 -3.73 12.88 10.81
N THR A 253 -2.64 13.00 11.55
CA THR A 253 -2.58 12.68 12.98
C THR A 253 -2.16 13.85 13.87
N GLY A 254 -1.78 14.98 13.27
CA GLY A 254 -1.38 16.22 13.96
C GLY A 254 -2.45 17.30 13.89
N GLY A 255 -2.70 17.98 15.02
CA GLY A 255 -3.71 19.04 15.15
C GLY A 255 -4.84 18.69 16.12
N THR A 256 -5.88 19.51 16.17
CA THR A 256 -7.08 19.28 16.99
C THR A 256 -8.02 18.20 16.41
N GLU A 257 -7.86 17.82 15.13
CA GLU A 257 -8.65 16.77 14.48
C GLU A 257 -7.77 15.75 13.75
N LYS A 258 -7.94 14.46 14.04
CA LYS A 258 -7.37 13.35 13.26
C LYS A 258 -8.31 13.03 12.09
N SER A 259 -7.78 12.93 10.88
CA SER A 259 -8.61 12.74 9.68
C SER A 259 -7.97 11.87 8.60
N ILE A 260 -8.81 11.18 7.82
CA ILE A 260 -8.44 10.55 6.55
C ILE A 260 -9.05 11.36 5.43
N LEU A 261 -8.20 11.81 4.52
CA LEU A 261 -8.59 12.58 3.34
C LEU A 261 -8.45 11.69 2.12
N LEU A 262 -9.47 11.68 1.27
CA LEU A 262 -9.44 11.02 -0.03
C LEU A 262 -9.63 12.05 -1.13
N ASP A 263 -8.91 11.92 -2.25
CA ASP A 263 -9.07 12.83 -3.36
C ASP A 263 -10.21 12.35 -4.29
N PRO A 264 -11.31 13.12 -4.43
CA PRO A 264 -12.47 12.71 -5.19
C PRO A 264 -12.22 12.62 -6.70
N LYS A 265 -11.10 13.16 -7.21
CA LYS A 265 -10.77 13.10 -8.65
C LYS A 265 -10.36 11.70 -9.12
N PHE A 266 -9.97 10.82 -8.20
CA PHE A 266 -9.58 9.46 -8.54
C PHE A 266 -10.81 8.55 -8.64
N PRO A 267 -10.79 7.53 -9.53
CA PRO A 267 -11.89 6.56 -9.65
C PRO A 267 -12.19 5.84 -8.33
N PHE A 268 -13.45 5.42 -8.16
CA PHE A 268 -13.94 4.71 -6.98
C PHE A 268 -13.05 3.53 -6.57
N GLU A 269 -12.61 2.74 -7.55
CA GLU A 269 -11.75 1.57 -7.34
C GLU A 269 -10.37 1.95 -6.79
N SER A 270 -9.85 3.13 -7.15
CA SER A 270 -8.61 3.66 -6.55
C SER A 270 -8.85 4.25 -5.18
N GLN A 271 -10.02 4.85 -4.93
CA GLN A 271 -10.36 5.43 -3.63
C GLN A 271 -10.45 4.35 -2.55
N ILE A 272 -11.07 3.20 -2.82
CA ILE A 272 -11.18 2.12 -1.82
C ILE A 272 -9.82 1.52 -1.44
N ILE A 273 -8.95 1.29 -2.43
CA ILE A 273 -7.58 0.82 -2.21
C ILE A 273 -6.82 1.83 -1.34
N THR A 274 -6.90 3.11 -1.70
CA THR A 274 -6.25 4.20 -0.96
C THR A 274 -6.83 4.33 0.45
N PHE A 275 -8.15 4.16 0.62
CA PHE A 275 -8.79 4.23 1.93
C PHE A 275 -8.27 3.16 2.89
N ILE A 276 -8.08 1.93 2.42
CA ILE A 276 -7.46 0.87 3.24
C ILE A 276 -6.01 1.21 3.59
N HIS A 277 -5.23 1.77 2.67
CA HIS A 277 -3.87 2.25 2.94
C HIS A 277 -3.85 3.33 4.04
N GLU A 278 -4.67 4.38 3.90
CA GLU A 278 -4.72 5.48 4.89
C GLU A 278 -5.34 5.06 6.23
N ALA A 279 -6.29 4.12 6.22
CA ALA A 279 -6.85 3.52 7.42
C ALA A 279 -5.79 2.70 8.18
N THR A 280 -4.90 2.01 7.45
CA THR A 280 -3.76 1.31 8.05
C THR A 280 -2.84 2.32 8.77
N HIS A 281 -2.54 3.46 8.15
CA HIS A 281 -1.79 4.53 8.82
C HIS A 281 -2.45 5.02 10.11
N ALA A 282 -3.78 5.14 10.14
CA ALA A 282 -4.50 5.54 11.35
C ALA A 282 -4.28 4.53 12.50
N VAL A 283 -4.36 3.24 12.20
CA VAL A 283 -4.11 2.12 13.14
C VAL A 283 -2.66 2.11 13.62
N GLN A 284 -1.71 2.23 12.72
CA GLN A 284 -0.29 2.29 13.05
C GLN A 284 0.02 3.45 13.99
N ASN A 285 -0.51 4.64 13.70
CA ASN A 285 -0.29 5.83 14.51
C ASN A 285 -0.82 5.68 15.95
N PHE A 286 -1.90 4.92 16.15
CA PHE A 286 -2.35 4.56 17.50
C PHE A 286 -1.34 3.70 18.23
N CYS A 287 -0.77 2.69 17.56
CA CYS A 287 0.24 1.79 18.13
C CYS A 287 1.51 2.54 18.58
N TYR A 288 1.82 3.68 17.94
CA TYR A 288 2.99 4.49 18.28
C TYR A 288 2.70 5.72 19.16
N ASN A 289 1.44 6.02 19.51
CA ASN A 289 0.95 7.31 20.01
C ASN A 289 1.56 7.78 21.37
N SER A 290 2.41 6.98 22.01
CA SER A 290 3.19 7.38 23.20
C SER A 290 4.55 8.02 22.87
N ARG A 291 4.99 7.99 21.60
CA ARG A 291 6.34 8.41 21.21
C ARG A 291 6.33 9.80 20.56
N ASN A 292 7.12 10.72 21.09
CA ASN A 292 7.33 12.02 20.47
C ASN A 292 8.30 11.89 19.29
N PHE A 293 7.77 11.67 18.08
CA PHE A 293 8.58 11.40 16.89
C PHE A 293 9.53 12.54 16.50
N SER A 294 9.24 13.78 16.91
CA SER A 294 10.15 14.91 16.70
C SER A 294 11.45 14.76 17.49
N LYS A 295 11.43 13.97 18.57
CA LYS A 295 12.61 13.65 19.37
C LYS A 295 13.38 12.44 18.85
N LEU A 296 12.83 11.62 17.96
CA LEU A 296 13.57 10.47 17.42
C LEU A 296 14.74 10.95 16.57
N CYS A 297 15.90 10.32 16.75
CA CYS A 297 17.04 10.51 15.87
C CYS A 297 16.65 10.15 14.43
N VAL A 298 17.31 10.80 13.49
CA VAL A 298 16.92 10.77 12.09
C VAL A 298 16.97 9.37 11.51
N ALA A 299 17.99 8.56 11.86
CA ALA A 299 18.09 7.20 11.35
C ALA A 299 16.91 6.31 11.80
N ASP A 300 16.51 6.39 13.06
CA ASP A 300 15.36 5.65 13.58
C ASP A 300 14.03 6.16 13.02
N ARG A 301 13.93 7.48 12.79
CA ARG A 301 12.79 8.06 12.10
C ARG A 301 12.65 7.53 10.67
N PHE A 302 13.74 7.40 9.92
CA PHE A 302 13.72 6.77 8.59
C PHE A 302 13.29 5.30 8.65
N LYS A 303 13.80 4.51 9.61
CA LYS A 303 13.36 3.12 9.78
C LYS A 303 11.85 3.05 9.99
N LYS A 304 11.33 3.86 10.92
CA LYS A 304 9.90 3.94 11.24
C LYS A 304 9.09 4.34 10.02
N ASP A 305 9.36 5.52 9.47
CA ASP A 305 8.49 6.12 8.45
C ASP A 305 8.45 5.24 7.18
N ARG A 306 9.58 4.60 6.80
CA ARG A 306 9.62 3.61 5.70
C ARG A 306 8.88 2.31 6.03
N ALA A 307 9.05 1.79 7.25
CA ALA A 307 8.37 0.56 7.67
C ALA A 307 6.84 0.74 7.70
N GLN A 308 6.36 1.93 8.11
CA GLN A 308 4.94 2.26 8.10
C GLN A 308 4.35 2.22 6.69
N GLU A 309 5.00 2.85 5.71
CA GLU A 309 4.52 2.84 4.32
C GLU A 309 4.61 1.45 3.70
N ALA A 310 5.69 0.71 3.95
CA ALA A 310 5.83 -0.66 3.48
C ALA A 310 4.75 -1.59 4.05
N ASP A 311 4.37 -1.41 5.33
CA ASP A 311 3.28 -2.14 5.97
C ASP A 311 1.91 -1.76 5.40
N ALA A 312 1.65 -0.46 5.20
CA ALA A 312 0.42 0.00 4.57
C ALA A 312 0.24 -0.58 3.16
N CYS A 313 1.32 -0.60 2.35
CA CYS A 313 1.31 -1.27 1.04
C CYS A 313 1.11 -2.79 1.11
N ALA A 314 1.59 -3.45 2.18
CA ALA A 314 1.39 -4.89 2.37
C ALA A 314 -0.07 -5.22 2.73
N HIS A 315 -0.71 -4.42 3.60
CA HIS A 315 -2.13 -4.51 3.90
C HIS A 315 -3.00 -4.18 2.69
N GLU A 316 -2.62 -3.17 1.90
CA GLU A 316 -3.24 -2.86 0.61
C GLU A 316 -3.19 -4.08 -0.32
N SER A 317 -2.02 -4.74 -0.42
CA SER A 317 -1.83 -5.93 -1.26
C SER A 317 -2.70 -7.10 -0.81
N LEU A 318 -2.76 -7.35 0.50
CA LEU A 318 -3.61 -8.38 1.09
C LEU A 318 -5.09 -8.12 0.81
N PHE A 319 -5.54 -6.86 0.97
CA PHE A 319 -6.92 -6.46 0.69
C PHE A 319 -7.28 -6.69 -0.78
N ALA A 320 -6.45 -6.19 -1.70
CA ALA A 320 -6.66 -6.37 -3.14
C ALA A 320 -6.73 -7.86 -3.50
N TRP A 321 -5.85 -8.70 -2.94
CA TRP A 321 -5.88 -10.13 -3.17
C TRP A 321 -7.16 -10.80 -2.65
N GLN A 322 -7.59 -10.48 -1.43
CA GLN A 322 -8.79 -11.07 -0.83
C GLN A 322 -10.07 -10.71 -1.59
N ILE A 323 -10.13 -9.52 -2.21
CA ILE A 323 -11.32 -9.08 -2.96
C ILE A 323 -11.32 -9.51 -4.44
N LYS A 324 -10.24 -10.09 -4.97
CA LYS A 324 -10.04 -10.32 -6.42
C LYS A 324 -11.16 -11.05 -7.17
N ASN A 325 -11.83 -11.99 -6.50
CA ASN A 325 -12.90 -12.78 -7.10
C ASN A 325 -14.28 -12.12 -6.96
N LEU A 326 -14.42 -11.19 -6.01
CA LEU A 326 -15.66 -10.46 -5.73
C LEU A 326 -15.72 -9.16 -6.54
N HIS A 327 -14.57 -8.47 -6.64
CA HIS A 327 -14.40 -7.18 -7.30
C HIS A 327 -13.09 -7.14 -8.10
N PRO A 328 -13.03 -7.79 -9.27
CA PRO A 328 -11.82 -7.87 -10.10
C PRO A 328 -11.33 -6.49 -10.60
N GLU A 329 -12.22 -5.50 -10.70
CA GLU A 329 -11.91 -4.11 -11.05
C GLU A 329 -11.05 -3.43 -9.98
N ILE A 330 -11.34 -3.67 -8.70
CA ILE A 330 -10.56 -3.14 -7.56
C ILE A 330 -9.20 -3.82 -7.49
N TYR A 331 -9.17 -5.14 -7.69
CA TYR A 331 -7.91 -5.90 -7.76
C TYR A 331 -6.99 -5.42 -8.88
N SER A 332 -7.55 -5.11 -10.05
CA SER A 332 -6.79 -4.57 -11.18
C SER A 332 -6.14 -3.22 -10.87
N VAL A 333 -6.82 -2.36 -10.10
CA VAL A 333 -6.22 -1.12 -9.61
C VAL A 333 -5.11 -1.38 -8.61
N GLY A 334 -5.30 -2.31 -7.66
CA GLY A 334 -4.25 -2.73 -6.72
C GLY A 334 -2.97 -3.21 -7.42
N LEU A 335 -3.09 -3.98 -8.51
CA LEU A 335 -1.96 -4.40 -9.35
C LEU A 335 -1.20 -3.23 -10.00
N SER A 336 -1.87 -2.08 -10.20
CA SER A 336 -1.30 -0.90 -10.86
C SER A 336 -0.73 0.14 -9.89
N ASN A 337 -1.32 0.30 -8.70
CA ASN A 337 -0.96 1.37 -7.74
C ASN A 337 0.43 1.16 -7.12
N ASN A 338 0.75 -0.09 -6.73
CA ASN A 338 2.03 -0.46 -6.14
C ASN A 338 2.52 -1.77 -6.76
N LYS A 339 2.78 -1.71 -8.07
CA LYS A 339 3.02 -2.89 -8.91
C LYS A 339 4.05 -3.86 -8.31
N GLU A 340 5.18 -3.37 -7.83
CA GLU A 340 6.27 -4.20 -7.30
C GLU A 340 5.88 -4.92 -6.00
N THR A 341 5.22 -4.23 -5.08
CA THR A 341 4.79 -4.81 -3.79
C THR A 341 3.66 -5.80 -4.01
N MET A 342 2.67 -5.42 -4.82
CA MET A 342 1.53 -6.28 -5.15
C MET A 342 1.97 -7.53 -5.94
N GLN A 343 2.89 -7.40 -6.90
CA GLN A 343 3.43 -8.55 -7.61
C GLN A 343 4.25 -9.48 -6.71
N ALA A 344 4.98 -8.95 -5.73
CA ALA A 344 5.66 -9.79 -4.75
C ALA A 344 4.68 -10.57 -3.90
N PHE A 345 3.60 -9.93 -3.45
CA PHE A 345 2.51 -10.59 -2.74
C PHE A 345 1.87 -11.71 -3.57
N VAL A 346 1.47 -11.40 -4.80
CA VAL A 346 0.80 -12.35 -5.71
C VAL A 346 1.68 -13.57 -6.00
N ARG A 347 2.99 -13.37 -6.27
CA ARG A 347 3.92 -14.48 -6.50
C ARG A 347 3.97 -15.47 -5.34
N GLU A 348 4.01 -14.97 -4.11
CA GLU A 348 4.04 -15.82 -2.93
C GLU A 348 2.70 -16.55 -2.71
N MET A 349 1.57 -15.88 -2.95
CA MET A 349 0.27 -16.53 -2.88
C MET A 349 0.08 -17.59 -3.97
N GLU A 350 0.55 -17.35 -5.20
CA GLU A 350 0.51 -18.32 -6.30
C GLU A 350 1.42 -19.53 -6.06
N ARG A 351 2.49 -19.36 -5.26
CA ARG A 351 3.32 -20.46 -4.76
C ARG A 351 2.68 -21.30 -3.66
N GLY A 352 1.51 -20.90 -3.16
CA GLY A 352 0.80 -21.58 -2.09
C GLY A 352 1.36 -21.32 -0.70
N THR A 353 2.07 -20.20 -0.50
CA THR A 353 2.55 -19.77 0.82
C THR A 353 1.43 -19.14 1.66
N THR A 354 1.74 -18.84 2.93
CA THR A 354 0.78 -18.20 3.84
C THR A 354 0.63 -16.69 3.56
N GLU A 355 -0.49 -16.10 3.96
CA GLU A 355 -0.70 -14.64 3.88
C GLU A 355 0.40 -13.86 4.62
N THR A 356 0.89 -14.38 5.75
CA THR A 356 1.99 -13.78 6.52
C THR A 356 3.29 -13.72 5.72
N GLU A 357 3.64 -14.79 5.00
CA GLU A 357 4.83 -14.83 4.14
C GLU A 357 4.66 -13.90 2.93
N ALA A 358 3.48 -13.89 2.30
CA ALA A 358 3.17 -13.00 1.19
C ALA A 358 3.20 -11.52 1.58
N MET A 359 2.66 -11.17 2.76
CA MET A 359 2.76 -9.81 3.32
C MET A 359 4.23 -9.44 3.58
N SER A 360 5.02 -10.36 4.17
CA SER A 360 6.45 -10.14 4.41
C SER A 360 7.20 -9.88 3.10
N ALA A 361 6.86 -10.59 2.02
CA ALA A 361 7.43 -10.37 0.70
C ALA A 361 7.01 -9.02 0.10
N SER A 362 5.74 -8.63 0.22
CA SER A 362 5.23 -7.33 -0.22
C SER A 362 5.92 -6.17 0.50
N PHE A 363 6.02 -6.26 1.83
CA PHE A 363 6.73 -5.29 2.67
C PHE A 363 8.18 -5.12 2.23
N LYS A 364 8.91 -6.22 2.04
CA LYS A 364 10.32 -6.17 1.60
C LYS A 364 10.46 -5.63 0.17
N ALA A 365 9.50 -5.92 -0.71
CA ALA A 365 9.51 -5.45 -2.09
C ALA A 365 9.38 -3.93 -2.20
N TRP A 366 8.72 -3.26 -1.25
CA TRP A 366 8.66 -1.79 -1.17
C TRP A 366 10.07 -1.18 -1.19
N TYR A 367 11.02 -1.81 -0.51
CA TYR A 367 12.41 -1.36 -0.45
C TYR A 367 13.22 -1.59 -1.73
N SER A 368 12.67 -2.33 -2.70
CA SER A 368 13.28 -2.53 -4.02
C SER A 368 12.73 -1.57 -5.06
N ASN A 369 11.64 -0.86 -4.76
CA ASN A 369 11.05 0.09 -5.68
C ASN A 369 11.81 1.43 -5.61
N ALA A 370 12.77 1.60 -6.52
CA ALA A 370 13.62 2.79 -6.58
C ALA A 370 12.82 4.10 -6.77
N GLY A 371 11.71 4.05 -7.53
CA GLY A 371 10.85 5.21 -7.75
C GLY A 371 10.14 5.64 -6.46
N LEU A 372 9.49 4.69 -5.77
CA LEU A 372 8.82 4.95 -4.48
C LEU A 372 9.81 5.41 -3.42
N GLN A 373 10.96 4.73 -3.29
CA GLN A 373 11.96 5.12 -2.30
C GLN A 373 12.48 6.55 -2.52
N SER A 374 12.72 6.96 -3.77
CA SER A 374 13.18 8.33 -4.06
C SER A 374 12.14 9.39 -3.68
N VAL A 375 10.85 9.13 -3.97
CA VAL A 375 9.74 10.03 -3.60
C VAL A 375 9.63 10.15 -2.08
N TYR A 376 9.56 9.02 -1.38
CA TYR A 376 9.39 9.01 0.08
C TYR A 376 10.63 9.54 0.82
N GLU A 377 11.84 9.26 0.34
CA GLU A 377 13.04 9.83 0.92
C GLU A 377 13.01 11.37 0.86
N LYS A 378 12.62 11.95 -0.28
CA LYS A 378 12.46 13.41 -0.41
C LYS A 378 11.42 13.96 0.56
N ILE A 379 10.29 13.27 0.73
CA ILE A 379 9.23 13.65 1.69
C ILE A 379 9.79 13.64 3.12
N HIS A 380 10.46 12.58 3.53
CA HIS A 380 11.01 12.45 4.88
C HIS A 380 12.13 13.48 5.14
N VAL A 381 13.04 13.70 4.19
CA VAL A 381 14.06 14.75 4.28
C VAL A 381 13.43 16.11 4.51
N ASN A 382 12.43 16.48 3.70
CA ASN A 382 11.74 17.75 3.85
C ASN A 382 11.03 17.87 5.21
N GLY A 383 10.39 16.80 5.67
CA GLY A 383 9.74 16.74 6.98
C GLY A 383 10.74 16.90 8.14
N ILE A 384 11.92 16.30 8.06
CA ILE A 384 12.99 16.45 9.06
C ILE A 384 13.56 17.87 9.03
N CYS A 385 13.86 18.42 7.87
CA CYS A 385 14.34 19.81 7.74
C CYS A 385 13.31 20.82 8.27
N THR A 386 12.02 20.58 8.04
CA THR A 386 10.94 21.42 8.58
C THR A 386 10.88 21.33 10.10
N ALA A 387 10.96 20.11 10.66
CA ALA A 387 11.01 19.91 12.11
C ALA A 387 12.21 20.62 12.76
N ALA A 388 13.40 20.53 12.15
CA ALA A 388 14.60 21.24 12.60
C ALA A 388 14.38 22.76 12.63
N LYS A 389 13.86 23.35 11.53
CA LYS A 389 13.54 24.79 11.46
C LYS A 389 12.49 25.22 12.49
N MET A 390 11.48 24.40 12.74
CA MET A 390 10.49 24.67 13.79
C MET A 390 11.14 24.66 15.17
N ALA A 391 11.98 23.67 15.47
CA ALA A 391 12.69 23.58 16.73
C ALA A 391 13.61 24.78 16.97
N GLU A 392 14.31 25.25 15.92
CA GLU A 392 15.09 26.50 15.98
C GLU A 392 14.20 27.70 16.31
N ARG A 393 13.08 27.87 15.60
CA ARG A 393 12.15 28.99 15.80
C ARG A 393 11.61 29.07 17.22
N PHE A 394 11.39 27.93 17.86
CA PHE A 394 10.85 27.84 19.22
C PHE A 394 11.91 27.53 20.29
N SER A 395 13.20 27.53 19.93
CA SER A 395 14.32 27.23 20.84
C SER A 395 14.18 25.89 21.58
N ILE A 396 13.72 24.85 20.88
CA ILE A 396 13.54 23.49 21.43
C ILE A 396 14.82 22.68 21.19
N GLY A 397 15.62 22.45 22.24
CA GLY A 397 16.93 21.81 22.15
C GLY A 397 16.96 20.28 22.20
N ASP A 398 15.81 19.61 22.30
CA ASP A 398 15.72 18.15 22.49
C ASP A 398 15.14 17.38 21.29
N TYR A 399 15.01 18.00 20.11
CA TYR A 399 14.68 17.28 18.90
C TYR A 399 15.83 16.37 18.48
N PHE A 400 15.50 15.24 17.85
CA PHE A 400 16.47 14.24 17.37
C PHE A 400 17.40 13.66 18.47
N SER A 401 16.99 13.71 19.73
CA SER A 401 17.81 13.34 20.90
C SER A 401 17.59 11.92 21.43
N THR A 402 16.57 11.21 20.93
CA THR A 402 16.15 9.88 21.43
C THR A 402 16.29 8.81 20.36
N SER A 403 16.45 7.55 20.75
CA SER A 403 16.44 6.40 19.85
C SER A 403 15.27 5.47 20.14
N CYS A 404 14.95 4.57 19.21
CA CYS A 404 14.02 3.46 19.45
C CYS A 404 14.59 2.14 18.95
N THR A 405 14.09 1.02 19.50
CA THR A 405 14.50 -0.32 19.09
C THR A 405 13.86 -0.73 17.75
N ASN A 406 14.38 -1.77 17.11
CA ASN A 406 13.73 -2.31 15.90
C ASN A 406 12.37 -2.95 16.26
N ALA A 407 12.26 -3.61 17.43
CA ALA A 407 10.99 -4.05 17.99
C ALA A 407 9.99 -2.90 18.16
N ASP A 408 10.45 -1.74 18.63
CA ASP A 408 9.63 -0.53 18.74
C ASP A 408 9.13 -0.08 17.36
N VAL A 409 9.97 -0.13 16.33
CA VAL A 409 9.52 0.18 14.95
C VAL A 409 8.48 -0.83 14.48
N LEU A 410 8.69 -2.12 14.69
CA LEU A 410 7.75 -3.15 14.23
C LEU A 410 6.48 -3.24 15.08
N SER A 411 6.40 -2.56 16.23
CA SER A 411 5.22 -2.59 17.10
C SER A 411 3.97 -1.96 16.46
N GLY A 412 4.11 -1.20 15.37
CA GLY A 412 2.98 -0.76 14.57
C GLY A 412 2.85 -1.48 13.22
N CYS A 413 3.79 -2.33 12.81
CA CYS A 413 3.73 -3.10 11.57
C CYS A 413 3.22 -4.52 11.86
N LEU A 414 1.92 -4.65 12.11
CA LEU A 414 1.31 -5.86 12.66
C LEU A 414 0.32 -6.51 11.67
N TYR A 415 0.26 -7.83 11.69
CA TYR A 415 -0.81 -8.62 11.09
C TYR A 415 -1.29 -9.64 12.12
N LYS A 416 -2.61 -9.69 12.37
CA LYS A 416 -3.21 -10.49 13.46
C LYS A 416 -2.54 -10.24 14.82
N GLY A 417 -2.23 -8.97 15.10
CA GLY A 417 -1.64 -8.51 16.35
C GLY A 417 -0.16 -8.86 16.56
N LYS A 418 0.55 -9.32 15.53
CA LYS A 418 1.99 -9.68 15.63
C LYS A 418 2.80 -9.11 14.46
N PRO A 419 4.09 -8.77 14.68
CA PRO A 419 5.00 -8.47 13.58
C PRO A 419 5.15 -9.67 12.64
N TYR A 420 5.16 -9.42 11.33
CA TYR A 420 5.34 -10.44 10.28
C TYR A 420 6.64 -10.26 9.48
N VAL A 421 7.51 -9.35 9.93
CA VAL A 421 8.84 -9.09 9.40
C VAL A 421 9.85 -9.19 10.55
N SER A 422 11.06 -9.68 10.26
CA SER A 422 12.15 -9.75 11.25
C SER A 422 12.75 -8.37 11.51
N GLU A 423 13.14 -8.12 12.76
CA GLU A 423 13.89 -6.92 13.17
C GLU A 423 15.20 -6.75 12.37
N ASP A 424 15.86 -7.85 12.03
CA ASP A 424 17.12 -7.84 11.25
C ASP A 424 16.95 -7.22 9.87
N PHE A 425 15.74 -7.28 9.30
CA PHE A 425 15.48 -6.68 8.00
C PHE A 425 15.61 -5.15 8.04
N LEU A 426 15.19 -4.50 9.14
CA LEU A 426 15.20 -3.05 9.27
C LEU A 426 16.61 -2.46 9.33
N VAL A 427 17.61 -3.28 9.67
CA VAL A 427 19.04 -2.91 9.69
C VAL A 427 19.82 -3.50 8.52
N SER A 428 19.14 -4.16 7.58
CA SER A 428 19.76 -4.58 6.34
C SER A 428 20.25 -3.36 5.54
N PRO A 429 21.37 -3.47 4.78
CA PRO A 429 21.85 -2.36 3.96
C PRO A 429 20.78 -1.79 3.01
N ARG A 430 19.89 -2.66 2.51
CA ARG A 430 18.77 -2.27 1.66
C ARG A 430 17.76 -1.40 2.37
N ALA A 431 17.32 -1.79 3.57
CA ALA A 431 16.30 -1.05 4.31
C ALA A 431 16.84 0.23 4.95
N PHE A 432 18.10 0.19 5.39
CA PHE A 432 18.72 1.20 6.24
C PHE A 432 19.65 2.18 5.51
N SER A 433 19.69 2.15 4.17
CA SER A 433 20.51 3.08 3.38
C SER A 433 19.85 4.44 3.15
N LEU A 434 20.66 5.46 2.87
CA LEU A 434 20.25 6.83 2.56
C LEU A 434 21.09 7.37 1.42
N SER A 435 20.50 8.12 0.48
CA SER A 435 21.29 8.75 -0.58
C SER A 435 22.32 9.74 -0.03
N ASP A 436 23.45 9.84 -0.73
CA ASP A 436 24.54 10.77 -0.38
C ASP A 436 24.04 12.23 -0.39
N ALA A 437 23.13 12.56 -1.32
CA ALA A 437 22.52 13.89 -1.44
C ALA A 437 21.59 14.24 -0.26
N SER A 438 20.73 13.30 0.14
CA SER A 438 19.85 13.45 1.30
C SER A 438 20.64 13.55 2.60
N ARG A 439 21.68 12.72 2.76
CA ARG A 439 22.62 12.80 3.89
C ARG A 439 23.22 14.18 4.02
N THR A 440 23.82 14.71 2.95
CA THR A 440 24.44 16.04 2.94
C THR A 440 23.45 17.13 3.34
N THR A 441 22.21 17.04 2.85
CA THR A 441 21.14 18.00 3.17
C THR A 441 20.75 17.95 4.65
N LEU A 442 20.61 16.74 5.20
CA LEU A 442 20.22 16.53 6.59
C LEU A 442 21.33 16.91 7.56
N GLU A 443 22.58 16.54 7.31
CA GLU A 443 23.72 16.92 8.14
C GLU A 443 23.83 18.44 8.26
N ARG A 444 23.64 19.18 7.16
CA ARG A 444 23.60 20.65 7.18
C ARG A 444 22.46 21.19 8.04
N ALA A 445 21.26 20.62 7.91
CA ALA A 445 20.09 21.05 8.68
C ALA A 445 20.26 20.78 10.19
N LEU A 446 20.75 19.59 10.54
CA LEU A 446 20.95 19.15 11.92
C LEU A 446 22.08 19.92 12.62
N SER A 447 23.19 20.17 11.93
CA SER A 447 24.28 21.01 12.46
C SER A 447 23.77 22.43 12.73
N GLY A 448 23.07 23.04 11.77
CA GLY A 448 22.51 24.38 11.95
C GLY A 448 21.51 24.45 13.11
N TYR A 449 20.69 23.43 13.29
CA TYR A 449 19.77 23.30 14.41
C TYR A 449 20.50 23.23 15.76
N ALA A 450 21.48 22.32 15.88
CA ALA A 450 22.23 22.12 17.11
C ALA A 450 22.98 23.39 17.53
N ASP A 451 23.65 24.05 16.58
CA ASP A 451 24.37 25.31 16.83
C ASP A 451 23.46 26.44 17.33
N ARG A 452 22.24 26.55 16.77
CA ARG A 452 21.30 27.63 17.11
C ARG A 452 20.51 27.39 18.40
N THR A 453 20.31 26.14 18.79
CA THR A 453 19.50 25.78 19.96
C THR A 453 20.31 25.31 21.17
N GLY A 454 21.61 25.05 21.00
CA GLY A 454 22.43 24.38 22.01
C GLY A 454 22.06 22.90 22.20
N GLY A 455 21.26 22.33 21.28
CA GLY A 455 20.84 20.93 21.31
C GLY A 455 21.98 19.96 20.99
N VAL A 456 21.81 18.68 21.35
CA VAL A 456 22.80 17.64 21.07
C VAL A 456 22.78 17.31 19.57
N PRO A 457 23.92 17.38 18.86
CA PRO A 457 23.97 17.01 17.44
C PRO A 457 23.60 15.55 17.23
N ASP A 458 22.64 15.30 16.33
CA ASP A 458 22.30 13.95 15.91
C ASP A 458 23.41 13.35 15.02
N LYS A 459 24.01 12.25 15.49
CA LYS A 459 25.08 11.51 14.79
C LYS A 459 24.59 10.22 14.13
N SER A 460 23.29 9.90 14.25
CA SER A 460 22.71 8.63 13.80
C SER A 460 22.88 8.39 12.30
N LEU A 461 22.91 9.45 11.50
CA LEU A 461 23.14 9.39 10.05
C LEU A 461 24.43 8.65 9.69
N SER A 462 25.50 8.80 10.48
CA SER A 462 26.79 8.15 10.21
C SER A 462 26.73 6.62 10.17
N SER A 463 25.72 6.03 10.80
CA SER A 463 25.49 4.58 10.81
C SER A 463 24.75 4.05 9.58
N MET A 464 24.08 4.92 8.81
CA MET A 464 23.33 4.53 7.62
C MET A 464 24.30 4.31 6.45
N PRO A 465 24.20 3.22 5.68
CA PRO A 465 24.98 3.06 4.45
C PRO A 465 24.58 4.06 3.34
N SER A 466 25.48 4.30 2.39
CA SER A 466 25.18 5.05 1.16
C SER A 466 24.27 4.21 0.26
N LYS A 467 23.11 4.76 -0.12
CA LYS A 467 22.16 4.08 -0.99
C LYS A 467 22.75 3.79 -2.37
N GLU A 468 23.53 4.73 -2.91
CA GLU A 468 24.20 4.56 -4.20
C GLU A 468 25.17 3.37 -4.18
N ILE A 469 25.90 3.18 -3.07
CA ILE A 469 26.80 2.04 -2.89
C ILE A 469 26.01 0.73 -2.76
N VAL A 470 24.93 0.73 -1.97
CA VAL A 470 24.07 -0.46 -1.78
C VAL A 470 23.41 -0.88 -3.10
N ASP A 471 22.78 0.05 -3.81
CA ASP A 471 22.13 -0.22 -5.09
C ASP A 471 23.15 -0.69 -6.16
N SER A 472 24.37 -0.12 -6.14
CA SER A 472 25.47 -0.55 -7.01
C SER A 472 25.90 -1.98 -6.70
N LYS A 473 26.04 -2.32 -5.41
CA LYS A 473 26.37 -3.67 -4.96
C LYS A 473 25.30 -4.67 -5.40
N GLU A 474 24.02 -4.37 -5.18
CA GLU A 474 22.91 -5.25 -5.58
C GLU A 474 22.91 -5.48 -7.10
N LYS A 475 23.06 -4.43 -7.92
CA LYS A 475 23.10 -4.58 -9.38
C LYS A 475 24.30 -5.38 -9.87
N ILE A 476 25.49 -5.18 -9.29
CA ILE A 476 26.66 -5.99 -9.62
C ILE A 476 26.37 -7.45 -9.28
N LEU A 477 25.86 -7.73 -8.07
CA LEU A 477 25.51 -9.09 -7.65
C LEU A 477 24.47 -9.76 -8.56
N GLU A 478 23.45 -9.02 -9.00
CA GLU A 478 22.44 -9.51 -9.96
C GLU A 478 23.03 -9.80 -11.35
N SER A 479 24.01 -9.00 -11.78
CA SER A 479 24.73 -9.20 -13.05
C SER A 479 25.69 -10.39 -13.03
N ILE A 480 25.98 -10.98 -11.87
CA ILE A 480 26.87 -12.16 -11.76
C ILE A 480 26.13 -13.43 -12.18
N ARG A 481 26.55 -14.04 -13.29
CA ARG A 481 26.09 -15.39 -13.68
C ARG A 481 26.97 -16.48 -13.06
N TYR A 482 26.32 -17.46 -12.43
CA TYR A 482 26.93 -18.61 -11.73
C TYR A 482 28.19 -19.19 -12.40
N GLY A 483 29.33 -19.06 -11.70
CA GLY A 483 30.45 -20.00 -11.71
C GLY A 483 30.53 -20.65 -10.32
N LYS A 484 30.90 -21.93 -10.23
CA LYS A 484 30.88 -22.72 -8.98
C LYS A 484 31.91 -22.25 -7.94
N SER A 485 31.64 -21.14 -7.26
CA SER A 485 32.05 -20.86 -5.87
C SER A 485 31.79 -19.39 -5.56
N GLN A 486 30.89 -19.10 -4.62
CA GLN A 486 30.93 -17.85 -3.87
C GLN A 486 32.21 -17.86 -3.03
N THR A 487 33.31 -17.38 -3.62
CA THR A 487 34.60 -17.23 -2.94
C THR A 487 34.59 -15.93 -2.13
N LYS A 488 35.22 -15.92 -0.95
CA LYS A 488 35.41 -14.70 -0.14
C LYS A 488 36.11 -13.58 -0.93
N GLU A 489 36.92 -13.99 -1.89
CA GLU A 489 37.64 -13.15 -2.84
C GLU A 489 36.68 -12.38 -3.77
N MET A 490 35.57 -12.99 -4.20
CA MET A 490 34.54 -12.31 -5.02
C MET A 490 33.79 -11.26 -4.20
N GLU A 491 33.42 -11.59 -2.96
CA GLU A 491 32.78 -10.64 -2.04
C GLU A 491 33.71 -9.46 -1.73
N ALA A 492 35.00 -9.72 -1.50
CA ALA A 492 36.01 -8.70 -1.28
C ALA A 492 36.22 -7.81 -2.52
N PHE A 493 36.18 -8.38 -3.73
CA PHE A 493 36.21 -7.62 -4.98
C PHE A 493 35.02 -6.68 -5.11
N VAL A 494 33.79 -7.19 -4.94
CA VAL A 494 32.57 -6.38 -5.01
C VAL A 494 32.59 -5.28 -3.95
N GLU A 495 32.99 -5.58 -2.71
CA GLU A 495 33.12 -4.61 -1.61
C GLU A 495 34.12 -3.48 -1.88
N ALA A 496 35.19 -3.76 -2.62
CA ALA A 496 36.18 -2.76 -2.99
C ALA A 496 35.77 -1.96 -4.22
N ALA A 497 35.22 -2.65 -5.23
CA ALA A 497 34.76 -2.05 -6.47
C ALA A 497 33.71 -0.96 -6.21
N VAL A 498 32.68 -1.24 -5.39
CA VAL A 498 31.58 -0.26 -5.12
C VAL A 498 32.02 1.01 -4.39
N LYS A 499 33.24 1.02 -3.80
CA LYS A 499 33.82 2.19 -3.12
C LYS A 499 34.59 3.10 -4.09
N MET A 500 34.80 2.65 -5.34
CA MET A 500 35.44 3.45 -6.38
C MET A 500 34.41 4.31 -7.10
N PRO A 501 34.67 5.63 -7.28
CA PRO A 501 33.81 6.52 -8.06
C PRO A 501 33.44 5.95 -9.44
N GLU A 502 34.36 5.23 -10.08
CA GLU A 502 34.25 4.72 -11.44
C GLU A 502 33.35 3.50 -11.60
N VAL A 503 33.10 2.76 -10.52
CA VAL A 503 32.21 1.58 -10.54
C VAL A 503 30.75 1.99 -10.45
N LYS A 504 30.44 3.19 -9.92
CA LYS A 504 29.10 3.77 -10.01
C LYS A 504 28.64 3.95 -11.46
N ASP A 505 29.57 4.21 -12.39
CA ASP A 505 29.27 4.38 -13.83
C ASP A 505 28.98 3.04 -14.53
N LEU A 506 29.61 1.96 -14.07
CA LEU A 506 29.41 0.58 -14.54
C LEU A 506 27.96 0.10 -14.35
N VAL A 507 27.35 0.53 -13.24
CA VAL A 507 25.97 0.23 -12.81
C VAL A 507 24.92 0.98 -13.67
N GLY A 508 25.36 1.98 -14.43
CA GLY A 508 24.53 2.71 -15.42
C GLY A 508 24.43 2.02 -16.77
N ILE A 509 25.25 0.99 -17.03
CA ILE A 509 25.30 0.28 -18.33
C ILE A 509 24.26 -0.85 -18.34
N HIS A 510 23.01 -0.52 -18.67
CA HIS A 510 21.91 -1.50 -18.72
C HIS A 510 22.24 -2.73 -19.59
N GLY A 511 22.09 -3.94 -19.03
CA GLY A 511 22.27 -5.21 -19.75
C GLY A 511 23.69 -5.79 -19.72
N LEU A 512 24.65 -5.13 -19.06
CA LEU A 512 26.00 -5.67 -18.86
C LEU A 512 26.00 -6.76 -17.77
N SER A 513 26.38 -7.98 -18.14
CA SER A 513 26.62 -9.11 -17.23
C SER A 513 28.07 -9.07 -16.72
N VAL A 514 28.34 -9.60 -15.53
CA VAL A 514 29.70 -9.71 -14.98
C VAL A 514 29.99 -11.19 -14.70
N TRP A 515 31.18 -11.64 -15.03
CA TRP A 515 31.63 -13.01 -14.85
C TRP A 515 33.00 -13.04 -14.18
N PHE A 516 33.25 -14.03 -13.33
CA PHE A 516 34.52 -14.14 -12.61
C PHE A 516 35.27 -15.37 -13.07
N GLU A 517 36.41 -15.15 -13.71
CA GLU A 517 37.33 -16.19 -14.17
C GLU A 517 38.75 -15.63 -14.18
N LYS A 518 39.74 -16.50 -13.97
CA LYS A 518 41.14 -16.12 -14.11
C LYS A 518 41.41 -15.66 -15.55
N THR A 519 41.97 -14.47 -15.73
CA THR A 519 42.29 -13.92 -17.06
C THR A 519 43.72 -13.40 -17.10
N ASP A 520 44.35 -13.47 -18.28
CA ASP A 520 45.72 -12.97 -18.45
C ASP A 520 45.83 -11.43 -18.38
N LYS A 521 44.70 -10.71 -18.41
CA LYS A 521 44.63 -9.23 -18.52
C LYS A 521 43.98 -8.55 -17.31
N GLY A 522 43.55 -9.32 -16.31
CA GLY A 522 42.78 -8.83 -15.16
C GLY A 522 41.29 -8.62 -15.48
N VAL A 523 40.97 -7.77 -16.47
CA VAL A 523 39.57 -7.51 -16.91
C VAL A 523 39.45 -7.67 -18.42
N GLU A 524 38.43 -8.38 -18.87
CA GLU A 524 38.11 -8.60 -20.29
C GLU A 524 36.63 -8.32 -20.57
N TYR A 525 36.33 -7.50 -21.57
CA TYR A 525 34.96 -7.30 -22.04
C TYR A 525 34.67 -8.21 -23.24
N MET A 526 33.56 -8.93 -23.20
CA MET A 526 33.01 -9.76 -24.27
C MET A 526 31.81 -9.05 -24.92
N PRO A 527 32.02 -8.34 -26.05
CA PRO A 527 30.96 -7.53 -26.67
C PRO A 527 29.75 -8.34 -27.14
N LYS A 528 29.97 -9.57 -27.63
CA LYS A 528 28.88 -10.43 -28.14
C LYS A 528 27.93 -10.94 -27.06
N ALA A 529 28.39 -10.97 -25.81
CA ALA A 529 27.63 -11.47 -24.67
C ALA A 529 27.22 -10.34 -23.72
N ASP A 530 27.55 -9.07 -24.05
CA ASP A 530 27.49 -7.94 -23.12
C ASP A 530 28.00 -8.36 -21.72
N THR A 531 29.17 -9.02 -21.66
CA THR A 531 29.69 -9.61 -20.42
C THR A 531 31.09 -9.11 -20.11
N LEU A 532 31.34 -8.72 -18.87
CA LEU A 532 32.64 -8.35 -18.34
C LEU A 532 33.23 -9.50 -17.53
N ILE A 533 34.35 -10.07 -17.93
CA ILE A 533 35.09 -11.09 -17.19
C ILE A 533 36.15 -10.42 -16.30
N ILE A 534 36.19 -10.79 -15.03
CA ILE A 534 37.11 -10.22 -14.03
C ILE A 534 37.89 -11.35 -13.35
N ASP A 535 39.20 -11.20 -13.27
CA ASP A 535 40.08 -12.07 -12.48
C ASP A 535 40.02 -11.67 -11.00
N PRO A 536 39.45 -12.52 -10.11
CA PRO A 536 39.38 -12.23 -8.69
C PRO A 536 40.70 -12.48 -7.94
N THR A 537 41.69 -13.12 -8.57
CA THR A 537 42.97 -13.50 -7.95
C THR A 537 44.07 -12.43 -8.06
N ASP A 538 43.97 -11.52 -9.04
CA ASP A 538 44.86 -10.35 -9.18
C ASP A 538 44.08 -9.03 -8.98
N PHE A 539 43.65 -8.84 -7.74
CA PHE A 539 42.70 -7.81 -7.32
C PHE A 539 43.13 -6.36 -7.68
N GLN A 540 44.41 -6.01 -7.53
CA GLN A 540 44.88 -4.64 -7.78
C GLN A 540 44.96 -4.31 -9.27
N VAL A 541 45.35 -5.29 -10.09
CA VAL A 541 45.41 -5.14 -11.56
C VAL A 541 43.99 -5.08 -12.13
N SER A 542 43.09 -5.95 -11.66
CA SER A 542 41.68 -5.96 -12.08
C SER A 542 40.97 -4.65 -11.76
N LEU A 543 41.14 -4.08 -10.56
CA LEU A 543 40.54 -2.78 -10.20
C LEU A 543 41.07 -1.62 -11.04
N LYS A 544 42.38 -1.59 -11.33
CA LYS A 544 43.00 -0.55 -12.16
C LYS A 544 42.49 -0.57 -13.59
N ASN A 545 42.32 -1.76 -14.16
CA ASN A 545 41.94 -1.95 -15.57
C ASN A 545 40.42 -1.77 -15.79
N LEU A 546 39.60 -1.94 -14.75
CA LEU A 546 38.15 -1.86 -14.81
C LEU A 546 37.66 -0.53 -15.41
N LYS A 547 38.18 0.61 -14.93
CA LYS A 547 37.84 1.95 -15.42
C LYS A 547 38.08 2.11 -16.92
N THR A 548 39.26 1.71 -17.40
CA THR A 548 39.63 1.85 -18.80
C THR A 548 38.70 1.05 -19.71
N VAL A 549 38.28 -0.14 -19.28
CA VAL A 549 37.34 -0.97 -20.04
C VAL A 549 35.94 -0.36 -20.02
N THR A 550 35.48 0.16 -18.88
CA THR A 550 34.11 0.72 -18.74
C THR A 550 33.93 2.05 -19.45
N ASP A 551 34.94 2.93 -19.39
CA ASP A 551 34.96 4.19 -20.15
C ASP A 551 34.86 3.88 -21.65
N GLY A 552 35.60 2.86 -22.12
CA GLY A 552 35.51 2.38 -23.50
C GLY A 552 34.12 1.83 -23.89
N ILE A 553 33.45 1.10 -22.99
CA ILE A 553 32.07 0.61 -23.23
C ILE A 553 31.06 1.79 -23.24
N PHE A 554 31.24 2.76 -22.35
CA PHE A 554 30.35 3.92 -22.25
C PHE A 554 30.48 4.84 -23.47
N GLU A 555 31.72 5.10 -23.92
CA GLU A 555 31.99 5.79 -25.20
C GLU A 555 31.39 5.03 -26.38
N GLN A 556 31.54 3.70 -26.43
CA GLN A 556 30.89 2.86 -27.46
C GLN A 556 29.35 2.98 -27.45
N ARG A 557 28.70 3.09 -26.29
CA ARG A 557 27.23 3.15 -26.16
C ARG A 557 26.65 4.55 -26.35
N LEU A 558 27.34 5.60 -25.91
CA LEU A 558 26.95 7.00 -26.17
C LEU A 558 27.03 7.36 -27.65
N ASP A 559 28.03 6.83 -28.37
CA ASP A 559 28.14 7.02 -29.83
C ASP A 559 27.00 6.32 -30.59
N VAL A 560 26.37 5.27 -30.05
CA VAL A 560 25.15 4.65 -30.63
C VAL A 560 23.92 5.55 -30.48
N ALA A 561 23.84 6.37 -29.41
CA ALA A 561 22.71 7.26 -29.17
C ALA A 561 22.80 8.60 -29.92
N PHE A 562 24.02 9.07 -30.25
CA PHE A 562 24.26 10.38 -30.89
C PHE A 562 24.50 10.31 -32.42
N SER A 563 24.67 9.13 -33.02
CA SER A 563 25.09 8.98 -34.42
C SER A 563 23.96 8.76 -35.43
N GLY A 564 23.06 9.73 -35.58
CA GLY A 564 22.35 10.00 -36.85
C GLY A 564 21.84 8.79 -37.67
N GLY A 565 21.28 7.78 -37.01
CA GLY A 565 20.51 6.70 -37.64
C GLY A 565 21.29 5.59 -38.34
N TYR A 566 22.57 5.36 -38.04
CA TYR A 566 23.31 4.18 -38.49
C TYR A 566 23.67 3.27 -37.31
N SER A 567 23.39 1.96 -37.40
CA SER A 567 23.84 0.99 -36.40
C SER A 567 25.07 0.23 -36.90
N PHE A 568 26.18 0.40 -36.19
CA PHE A 568 27.47 -0.22 -36.49
C PHE A 568 27.68 -1.46 -35.60
N GLU A 569 28.26 -2.52 -36.16
CA GLU A 569 28.93 -3.57 -35.37
C GLU A 569 30.45 -3.33 -35.47
N PRO A 570 31.14 -2.99 -34.36
CA PRO A 570 32.53 -2.55 -34.43
C PRO A 570 33.48 -3.68 -34.81
N SER A 571 34.45 -3.39 -35.69
CA SER A 571 35.62 -4.27 -35.86
C SER A 571 36.67 -3.99 -34.77
N LEU A 572 37.46 -5.00 -34.39
CA LEU A 572 38.44 -4.92 -33.30
C LEU A 572 39.71 -4.11 -33.63
N LYS A 573 39.76 -3.33 -34.73
CA LYS A 573 41.00 -2.65 -35.19
C LYS A 573 40.93 -1.14 -35.37
N VAL A 574 39.75 -0.56 -35.60
CA VAL A 574 39.61 0.88 -35.88
C VAL A 574 38.39 1.45 -35.17
N SER A 575 38.42 2.74 -34.81
CA SER A 575 37.30 3.34 -34.07
C SER A 575 36.06 3.51 -34.96
N PRO A 576 34.84 3.48 -34.40
CA PRO A 576 33.60 3.73 -35.16
C PRO A 576 33.65 5.04 -35.97
N LYS A 577 34.37 6.05 -35.48
CA LYS A 577 34.62 7.32 -36.20
C LYS A 577 35.44 7.13 -37.48
N GLN A 578 36.44 6.26 -37.45
CA GLN A 578 37.26 5.93 -38.62
C GLN A 578 36.49 5.05 -39.61
N GLU A 579 35.74 4.08 -39.11
CA GLU A 579 34.85 3.23 -39.92
C GLU A 579 33.74 4.05 -40.59
N LYS A 580 33.15 5.01 -39.88
CA LYS A 580 32.20 5.98 -40.44
C LYS A 580 32.83 6.85 -41.52
N ALA A 581 34.01 7.44 -41.25
CA ALA A 581 34.71 8.24 -42.25
C ALA A 581 35.10 7.41 -43.49
N TYR A 582 35.39 6.13 -43.30
CA TYR A 582 35.65 5.19 -44.38
C TYR A 582 34.37 4.87 -45.17
N LEU A 583 33.25 4.61 -44.49
CA LEU A 583 31.94 4.40 -45.12
C LEU A 583 31.49 5.63 -45.90
N GLU A 584 31.65 6.83 -45.34
CA GLU A 584 31.34 8.09 -46.02
C GLU A 584 32.19 8.26 -47.29
N LYS A 585 33.48 7.94 -47.23
CA LYS A 585 34.36 7.92 -48.41
C LYS A 585 33.97 6.84 -49.41
N LEU A 586 33.54 5.67 -48.95
CA LEU A 586 33.08 4.56 -49.80
C LEU A 586 31.80 4.94 -50.54
N VAL A 587 30.82 5.52 -49.83
CA VAL A 587 29.57 6.06 -50.40
C VAL A 587 29.90 7.16 -51.43
N GLN A 588 30.79 8.09 -51.08
CA GLN A 588 31.27 9.13 -52.00
C GLN A 588 32.07 8.57 -53.19
N ALA A 589 32.66 7.38 -53.11
CA ALA A 589 33.40 6.81 -54.23
C ALA A 589 32.50 6.07 -55.24
N THR A 590 31.22 5.85 -54.92
CA THR A 590 30.28 5.22 -55.85
C THR A 590 29.90 6.18 -57.00
N ARG A 591 30.05 5.75 -58.25
CA ARG A 591 29.91 6.62 -59.45
C ARG A 591 28.46 7.04 -59.80
N VAL A 592 27.47 6.75 -58.96
CA VAL A 592 26.04 6.98 -59.25
C VAL A 592 25.40 7.65 -58.04
N PHE A 593 25.44 8.98 -58.02
CA PHE A 593 25.38 9.74 -56.76
C PHE A 593 23.99 10.08 -56.20
N SER A 594 22.88 9.93 -56.94
CA SER A 594 21.56 10.33 -56.42
C SER A 594 20.73 9.15 -55.90
N GLU A 595 20.51 8.12 -56.73
CA GLU A 595 19.59 7.03 -56.37
C GLU A 595 20.17 6.07 -55.32
N GLN A 596 21.48 5.83 -55.29
CA GLN A 596 22.10 4.83 -54.40
C GLN A 596 22.34 5.36 -52.99
N SER A 597 22.68 6.64 -52.85
CA SER A 597 22.82 7.32 -51.56
C SER A 597 21.46 7.40 -50.85
N ASP A 598 20.41 7.74 -51.59
CA ASP A 598 19.04 7.80 -51.07
C ASP A 598 18.49 6.41 -50.70
N VAL A 599 18.80 5.37 -51.48
CA VAL A 599 18.45 3.97 -51.15
C VAL A 599 19.16 3.53 -49.89
N LEU A 600 20.47 3.80 -49.72
CA LEU A 600 21.19 3.43 -48.51
C LEU A 600 20.66 4.16 -47.27
N HIS A 601 20.45 5.48 -47.36
CA HIS A 601 19.98 6.29 -46.25
C HIS A 601 18.54 5.95 -45.83
N LYS A 602 17.62 5.78 -46.80
CA LYS A 602 16.20 5.51 -46.50
C LYS A 602 15.93 4.03 -46.22
N GLN A 603 16.55 3.10 -46.96
CA GLN A 603 16.26 1.67 -46.81
C GLN A 603 17.05 0.98 -45.70
N ALA A 604 18.28 1.41 -45.36
CA ALA A 604 18.99 0.81 -44.22
C ALA A 604 18.24 1.05 -42.89
N GLN A 605 17.61 2.21 -42.74
CA GLN A 605 16.72 2.52 -41.61
C GLN A 605 15.40 1.75 -41.65
N LEU A 606 14.77 1.63 -42.83
CA LEU A 606 13.46 0.97 -42.96
C LEU A 606 13.53 -0.56 -42.91
N LEU A 607 14.63 -1.15 -43.38
CA LEU A 607 14.85 -2.60 -43.47
C LEU A 607 15.80 -3.14 -42.39
N ASN A 608 16.28 -2.28 -41.48
CA ASN A 608 17.11 -2.59 -40.32
C ASN A 608 18.43 -3.32 -40.65
N TYR A 609 19.08 -2.95 -41.76
CA TYR A 609 20.41 -3.49 -42.12
C TYR A 609 21.50 -2.85 -41.25
N LYS A 610 22.36 -3.68 -40.65
CA LYS A 610 23.57 -3.24 -39.92
C LYS A 610 24.80 -3.28 -40.82
N VAL A 611 25.71 -2.32 -40.68
CA VAL A 611 26.99 -2.36 -41.40
C VAL A 611 28.07 -2.90 -40.48
N ALA A 612 28.83 -3.88 -40.96
CA ALA A 612 29.91 -4.53 -40.23
C ALA A 612 31.18 -4.59 -41.09
N PHE A 613 32.32 -4.24 -40.49
CA PHE A 613 33.62 -4.34 -41.15
C PHE A 613 34.31 -5.66 -40.80
N THR A 614 34.83 -6.37 -41.81
CA THR A 614 35.41 -7.71 -41.62
C THR A 614 36.84 -7.80 -42.12
N ASP A 615 37.65 -8.61 -41.44
CA ASP A 615 39.08 -8.80 -41.73
C ASP A 615 39.43 -10.15 -42.37
N VAL A 616 38.43 -10.97 -42.74
CA VAL A 616 38.69 -12.33 -43.23
C VAL A 616 38.87 -12.28 -44.75
N PRO A 617 40.09 -12.55 -45.28
CA PRO A 617 40.25 -12.75 -46.71
C PRO A 617 39.50 -14.02 -47.06
N SER A 618 38.33 -13.86 -47.67
CA SER A 618 37.56 -14.99 -48.19
C SER A 618 37.50 -14.89 -49.70
N GLU A 619 37.28 -16.03 -50.36
CA GLU A 619 37.02 -16.10 -51.80
C GLU A 619 35.71 -15.37 -52.23
N LYS A 620 35.00 -14.74 -51.26
CA LYS A 620 33.77 -13.98 -51.48
C LYS A 620 34.06 -12.54 -51.96
N PRO A 621 33.03 -11.83 -52.48
CA PRO A 621 33.11 -10.41 -52.77
C PRO A 621 33.46 -9.59 -51.51
N GLY A 622 34.17 -8.47 -51.68
CA GLY A 622 34.61 -7.59 -50.59
C GLY A 622 33.49 -6.75 -49.96
N VAL A 623 32.31 -6.74 -50.59
CA VAL A 623 31.06 -6.32 -49.98
C VAL A 623 30.01 -7.40 -50.19
N SER A 624 29.28 -7.77 -49.14
CA SER A 624 28.16 -8.72 -49.24
C SER A 624 27.00 -8.34 -48.31
N ALA A 625 25.79 -8.32 -48.85
CA ALA A 625 24.57 -8.22 -48.06
C ALA A 625 24.03 -9.62 -47.71
N GLU A 626 24.06 -9.98 -46.43
CA GLU A 626 23.60 -11.26 -45.91
C GLU A 626 22.35 -11.08 -45.03
N GLN A 627 21.43 -12.06 -45.09
CA GLN A 627 20.25 -12.12 -44.23
C GLN A 627 20.23 -13.48 -43.52
N ASN A 628 20.24 -13.46 -42.19
CA ASN A 628 20.13 -14.65 -41.34
C ASN A 628 18.93 -14.48 -40.41
N GLY A 629 17.83 -15.17 -40.72
CA GLY A 629 16.57 -15.04 -39.98
C GLY A 629 16.02 -13.61 -40.05
N THR A 630 15.89 -12.95 -38.90
CA THR A 630 15.40 -11.55 -38.78
C THR A 630 16.50 -10.49 -38.86
N SER A 631 17.77 -10.91 -38.93
CA SER A 631 18.93 -10.00 -38.93
C SER A 631 19.49 -9.84 -40.34
N ARG A 632 19.84 -8.60 -40.67
CA ARG A 632 20.26 -8.16 -42.01
C ARG A 632 21.56 -7.37 -41.88
N HIS A 633 22.60 -7.79 -42.58
CA HIS A 633 23.95 -7.23 -42.44
C HIS A 633 24.57 -6.92 -43.81
N ILE A 634 25.31 -5.81 -43.89
CA ILE A 634 26.21 -5.49 -44.99
C ILE A 634 27.64 -5.61 -44.45
N PHE A 635 28.36 -6.61 -44.93
CA PHE A 635 29.76 -6.81 -44.59
C PHE A 635 30.66 -6.06 -45.58
N ILE A 636 31.67 -5.36 -45.07
CA ILE A 636 32.66 -4.61 -45.87
C ILE A 636 34.08 -5.03 -45.45
N ASP A 637 34.83 -5.58 -46.40
CA ASP A 637 36.25 -5.89 -46.24
C ASP A 637 37.11 -4.66 -46.53
N ALA A 638 37.38 -3.88 -45.48
CA ALA A 638 38.12 -2.62 -45.59
C ALA A 638 39.59 -2.79 -46.03
N SER A 639 40.10 -4.03 -46.12
CA SER A 639 41.46 -4.31 -46.61
C SER A 639 41.59 -4.17 -48.13
N ARG A 640 40.46 -4.13 -48.86
CA ARG A 640 40.45 -4.01 -50.32
C ARG A 640 40.55 -2.55 -50.80
N PRO A 641 41.04 -2.31 -52.04
CA PRO A 641 41.09 -0.97 -52.60
C PRO A 641 39.71 -0.31 -52.68
N LEU A 642 39.62 0.96 -52.26
CA LEU A 642 38.36 1.73 -52.18
C LEU A 642 37.57 1.73 -53.50
N GLY A 643 38.25 1.77 -54.65
CA GLY A 643 37.59 1.74 -55.97
C GLY A 643 36.94 0.39 -56.31
N VAL A 644 37.50 -0.73 -55.81
CA VAL A 644 36.92 -2.07 -55.95
C VAL A 644 35.70 -2.19 -55.05
N LEU A 645 35.86 -1.79 -53.79
CA LEU A 645 34.77 -1.80 -52.80
C LEU A 645 33.63 -0.89 -53.22
N ALA A 646 33.88 0.29 -53.79
CA ALA A 646 32.82 1.19 -54.23
C ALA A 646 31.95 0.56 -55.34
N ASN A 647 32.57 -0.21 -56.25
CA ASN A 647 31.86 -0.92 -57.30
C ASN A 647 31.06 -2.12 -56.74
N GLU A 648 31.67 -2.92 -55.86
CA GLU A 648 30.99 -4.05 -55.20
C GLU A 648 29.85 -3.59 -54.29
N PHE A 649 30.06 -2.53 -53.51
CA PHE A 649 29.06 -1.87 -52.67
C PHE A 649 27.86 -1.41 -53.52
N SER A 650 28.12 -0.72 -54.63
CA SER A 650 27.09 -0.28 -55.58
C SER A 650 26.27 -1.45 -56.16
N GLN A 651 26.92 -2.57 -56.47
CA GLN A 651 26.25 -3.75 -57.01
C GLN A 651 25.39 -4.48 -55.98
N GLU A 652 25.84 -4.60 -54.73
CA GLU A 652 25.09 -5.28 -53.68
C GLU A 652 23.90 -4.47 -53.19
N ILE A 653 24.01 -3.14 -53.08
CA ILE A 653 22.91 -2.28 -52.64
C ILE A 653 21.75 -2.29 -53.63
N LYS A 654 22.04 -2.36 -54.95
CA LYS A 654 21.00 -2.47 -55.99
C LYS A 654 20.13 -3.71 -55.86
N LYS A 655 20.66 -4.79 -55.27
CA LYS A 655 19.94 -6.05 -55.09
C LYS A 655 18.99 -6.03 -53.89
N ILE A 656 19.15 -5.08 -52.96
CA ILE A 656 18.35 -5.01 -51.72
C ILE A 656 16.85 -4.72 -52.01
N PRO A 657 16.47 -3.73 -52.84
CA PRO A 657 15.07 -3.51 -53.21
C PRO A 657 14.44 -4.71 -53.95
N GLU A 658 15.19 -5.36 -54.84
CA GLU A 658 14.72 -6.52 -55.62
C GLU A 658 14.40 -7.70 -54.70
N ARG A 659 15.31 -8.04 -53.76
CA ARG A 659 15.09 -9.07 -52.74
C ARG A 659 13.89 -8.75 -51.85
N HIS A 660 13.69 -7.47 -51.48
CA HIS A 660 12.54 -7.04 -50.68
C HIS A 660 11.20 -7.16 -51.42
N ALA A 661 11.18 -6.82 -52.72
CA ALA A 661 9.98 -6.98 -53.55
C ALA A 661 9.60 -8.46 -53.73
N GLU A 662 10.59 -9.34 -53.88
CA GLU A 662 10.40 -10.80 -53.90
C GLU A 662 9.83 -11.32 -52.57
N ASP A 663 10.42 -10.90 -51.44
CA ASP A 663 9.94 -11.24 -50.09
C ASP A 663 8.48 -10.78 -49.88
N MET A 664 8.15 -9.56 -50.28
CA MET A 664 6.79 -9.00 -50.13
C MET A 664 5.78 -9.67 -51.06
N SER A 665 6.19 -10.07 -52.26
CA SER A 665 5.36 -10.86 -53.19
C SER A 665 5.03 -12.23 -52.60
N TYR A 666 6.04 -12.91 -52.03
CA TYR A 666 5.87 -14.20 -51.35
C TYR A 666 4.94 -14.09 -50.13
N VAL A 667 5.14 -13.07 -49.28
CA VAL A 667 4.28 -12.80 -48.12
C VAL A 667 2.84 -12.48 -48.53
N ASN A 668 2.63 -11.67 -49.57
CA ASN A 668 1.29 -11.35 -50.06
C ASN A 668 0.60 -12.58 -50.70
N GLY A 669 1.36 -13.46 -51.37
CA GLY A 669 0.86 -14.74 -51.87
C GLY A 669 0.35 -15.65 -50.75
N LEU A 670 1.11 -15.76 -49.65
CA LEU A 670 0.71 -16.52 -48.46
C LEU A 670 -0.56 -15.95 -47.80
N ILE A 671 -0.68 -14.62 -47.70
CA ILE A 671 -1.88 -13.97 -47.16
C ILE A 671 -3.11 -14.29 -48.02
N SER A 672 -2.98 -14.19 -49.35
CA SER A 672 -4.09 -14.48 -50.27
C SER A 672 -4.56 -15.93 -50.20
N MET A 673 -3.67 -16.88 -49.97
CA MET A 673 -4.04 -18.29 -49.76
C MET A 673 -4.80 -18.50 -48.46
N ILE A 674 -4.39 -17.84 -47.36
CA ILE A 674 -5.04 -17.98 -46.05
C ILE A 674 -6.42 -17.29 -46.03
N GLU A 675 -6.56 -16.15 -46.70
CA GLU A 675 -7.84 -15.43 -46.80
C GLU A 675 -8.90 -16.21 -47.60
N LYS A 676 -8.48 -17.01 -48.59
CA LYS A 676 -9.37 -17.89 -49.36
C LYS A 676 -9.87 -19.10 -48.57
N GLU A 677 -9.21 -19.50 -47.48
CA GLU A 677 -9.63 -20.62 -46.62
C GLU A 677 -10.63 -20.24 -45.51
N LYS A 678 -10.89 -18.94 -45.27
CA LYS A 678 -11.91 -18.51 -44.28
C LYS A 678 -13.33 -18.58 -44.88
N VAL A 679 -14.02 -19.71 -44.70
CA VAL A 679 -15.47 -19.84 -44.96
C VAL A 679 -16.27 -19.11 -43.86
N PRO A 680 -17.26 -18.25 -44.18
CA PRO A 680 -17.95 -17.45 -43.18
C PRO A 680 -19.05 -18.23 -42.44
N THR A 681 -19.02 -18.23 -41.11
CA THR A 681 -20.12 -18.68 -40.23
C THR A 681 -21.07 -17.53 -39.91
N LYS A 682 -22.35 -17.65 -40.28
CA LYS A 682 -23.45 -16.75 -39.88
C LYS A 682 -23.87 -17.04 -38.42
N GLU A 683 -23.96 -16.01 -37.58
CA GLU A 683 -24.68 -16.07 -36.29
C GLU A 683 -26.16 -15.69 -36.44
N PRO A 684 -27.08 -16.25 -35.63
CA PRO A 684 -28.50 -15.94 -35.64
C PRO A 684 -28.85 -14.83 -34.63
N THR A 685 -29.67 -13.87 -35.02
CA THR A 685 -30.26 -12.84 -34.13
C THR A 685 -31.79 -12.95 -34.09
N ALA A 686 -32.36 -12.87 -32.88
CA ALA A 686 -33.76 -12.54 -32.62
C ALA A 686 -33.87 -11.90 -31.21
N PRO A 687 -34.93 -11.14 -30.87
CA PRO A 687 -34.90 -9.69 -31.04
C PRO A 687 -35.36 -8.92 -29.79
N PHE A 688 -34.93 -7.66 -29.63
CA PHE A 688 -35.66 -6.69 -28.81
C PHE A 688 -35.80 -5.34 -29.53
N LYS A 689 -37.08 -5.01 -29.74
CA LYS A 689 -37.73 -3.73 -30.07
C LYS A 689 -37.36 -2.64 -29.04
N GLU A 690 -37.57 -1.34 -29.20
CA GLU A 690 -38.03 -0.42 -30.26
C GLU A 690 -37.77 0.99 -29.67
N SER A 691 -37.37 1.94 -30.51
CA SER A 691 -37.70 3.38 -30.44
C SER A 691 -36.89 4.06 -31.56
N SER A 692 -37.41 4.09 -32.79
CA SER A 692 -38.17 5.21 -33.40
C SER A 692 -37.29 6.44 -33.67
N ALA A 693 -37.22 7.06 -34.84
CA ALA A 693 -37.80 6.83 -36.16
C ALA A 693 -37.13 7.87 -37.10
N GLN A 694 -36.89 7.52 -38.37
CA GLN A 694 -37.31 8.29 -39.56
C GLN A 694 -36.73 7.68 -40.85
N THR A 695 -37.64 7.08 -41.65
CA THR A 695 -37.87 7.29 -43.10
C THR A 695 -36.70 7.74 -43.99
N ALA A 696 -36.51 7.27 -45.23
CA ALA A 696 -37.19 6.34 -46.13
C ALA A 696 -36.38 6.28 -47.45
N LYS A 697 -36.30 5.11 -48.12
CA LYS A 697 -36.62 4.88 -49.54
C LYS A 697 -36.05 3.55 -50.06
N GLU A 698 -36.98 2.65 -50.44
CA GLU A 698 -37.13 2.00 -51.77
C GLU A 698 -35.88 1.40 -52.46
N THR A 699 -35.85 0.19 -53.05
CA THR A 699 -36.90 -0.76 -53.47
C THR A 699 -36.28 -2.08 -54.00
N SER A 700 -37.03 -3.18 -53.82
CA SER A 700 -37.20 -4.35 -54.73
C SER A 700 -36.03 -5.35 -54.89
N ASN A 701 -36.23 -6.65 -55.16
CA ASN A 701 -37.25 -7.68 -54.91
C ASN A 701 -36.67 -8.94 -55.59
N ALA A 702 -36.78 -10.13 -54.98
CA ALA A 702 -37.13 -11.42 -55.59
C ALA A 702 -36.53 -12.64 -54.87
N LEU A 703 -37.44 -13.49 -54.37
CA LEU A 703 -37.32 -14.90 -53.95
C LEU A 703 -37.38 -15.84 -55.21
N PRO A 704 -37.46 -17.21 -55.18
CA PRO A 704 -37.83 -18.14 -54.07
C PRO A 704 -37.18 -19.57 -53.99
N SER A 705 -37.61 -20.31 -52.95
CA SER A 705 -37.89 -21.79 -52.85
C SER A 705 -36.72 -22.77 -52.63
N VAL A 706 -36.68 -23.85 -51.81
CA VAL A 706 -37.49 -24.63 -50.80
C VAL A 706 -37.32 -26.13 -51.14
N LYS A 707 -36.93 -26.99 -50.17
CA LYS A 707 -37.46 -28.37 -49.88
C LYS A 707 -36.64 -29.19 -48.84
N THR A 708 -37.29 -29.51 -47.69
CA THR A 708 -37.46 -30.78 -46.88
C THR A 708 -36.60 -32.04 -47.16
N ALA A 709 -36.27 -33.02 -46.28
CA ALA A 709 -36.44 -33.34 -44.84
C ALA A 709 -35.68 -34.69 -44.46
N GLU A 710 -35.21 -34.84 -43.19
CA GLU A 710 -34.99 -36.02 -42.25
C GLU A 710 -34.24 -37.35 -42.62
N PRO A 711 -33.81 -38.26 -41.67
CA PRO A 711 -33.40 -38.16 -40.24
C PRO A 711 -32.13 -38.99 -39.78
N ASP A 712 -31.66 -38.72 -38.54
CA ASP A 712 -30.90 -39.52 -37.52
C ASP A 712 -29.59 -40.32 -37.77
N LYS A 713 -28.52 -39.94 -37.02
CA LYS A 713 -27.60 -40.84 -36.26
C LYS A 713 -26.77 -40.08 -35.20
N PRO A 714 -26.43 -40.69 -34.04
CA PRO A 714 -25.84 -39.98 -32.90
C PRO A 714 -24.30 -39.96 -32.85
N VAL A 715 -23.76 -38.80 -32.46
CA VAL A 715 -22.59 -38.55 -31.59
C VAL A 715 -21.16 -38.93 -32.07
N THR A 716 -20.35 -37.90 -32.35
CA THR A 716 -19.07 -37.59 -31.66
C THR A 716 -18.55 -36.20 -32.10
N PRO A 717 -18.26 -35.23 -31.20
CA PRO A 717 -17.75 -33.92 -31.60
C PRO A 717 -16.22 -33.97 -31.74
N VAL A 718 -15.71 -34.57 -32.82
CA VAL A 718 -14.28 -34.49 -33.19
C VAL A 718 -14.01 -33.22 -34.03
N ALA A 719 -15.02 -32.73 -34.74
CA ALA A 719 -14.86 -31.64 -35.71
C ALA A 719 -14.61 -30.24 -35.10
N THR A 720 -15.02 -29.97 -33.85
CA THR A 720 -14.84 -28.66 -33.20
C THR A 720 -13.44 -28.46 -32.64
N ALA A 721 -12.78 -29.52 -32.17
CA ALA A 721 -11.40 -29.44 -31.70
C ALA A 721 -10.42 -29.26 -32.87
N GLU A 722 -10.62 -29.98 -33.99
CA GLU A 722 -9.79 -29.82 -35.18
C GLU A 722 -10.07 -28.49 -35.91
N ARG A 723 -11.32 -28.01 -35.98
CA ARG A 723 -11.61 -26.67 -36.55
C ARG A 723 -11.07 -25.53 -35.70
N ASN A 724 -11.18 -25.61 -34.36
CA ASN A 724 -10.65 -24.56 -33.49
C ASN A 724 -9.12 -24.58 -33.47
N GLN A 725 -8.47 -25.76 -33.50
CA GLN A 725 -7.02 -25.84 -33.64
C GLN A 725 -6.52 -25.38 -35.01
N GLN A 726 -7.27 -25.63 -36.10
CA GLN A 726 -6.92 -25.14 -37.44
C GLN A 726 -7.17 -23.62 -37.55
N SER A 727 -8.23 -23.09 -36.93
CA SER A 727 -8.52 -21.66 -36.83
C SER A 727 -7.47 -20.92 -36.01
N ASP A 728 -7.10 -21.45 -34.85
CA ASP A 728 -6.07 -20.86 -33.97
C ASP A 728 -4.67 -20.97 -34.57
N LYS A 729 -4.37 -22.06 -35.30
CA LYS A 729 -3.13 -22.15 -36.09
C LYS A 729 -3.14 -21.17 -37.25
N ASN A 730 -4.26 -21.02 -37.97
CA ASN A 730 -4.37 -20.07 -39.08
C ASN A 730 -4.32 -18.62 -38.58
N ASP A 731 -4.91 -18.29 -37.43
CA ASP A 731 -4.86 -16.95 -36.83
C ASP A 731 -3.50 -16.66 -36.18
N GLY A 732 -2.84 -17.67 -35.60
CA GLY A 732 -1.45 -17.59 -35.15
C GLY A 732 -0.44 -17.41 -36.30
N LEU A 733 -0.65 -18.10 -37.42
CA LEU A 733 0.13 -17.93 -38.64
C LEU A 733 -0.14 -16.55 -39.26
N LEU A 734 -1.40 -16.13 -39.32
CA LEU A 734 -1.80 -14.81 -39.83
C LEU A 734 -1.26 -13.67 -38.94
N SER A 735 -1.15 -13.86 -37.61
CA SER A 735 -0.54 -12.86 -36.72
C SER A 735 0.97 -12.75 -36.93
N ARG A 736 1.67 -13.88 -37.12
CA ARG A 736 3.10 -13.92 -37.47
C ARG A 736 3.37 -13.34 -38.86
N ILE A 737 2.51 -13.63 -39.84
CA ILE A 737 2.59 -13.08 -41.20
C ILE A 737 2.25 -11.59 -41.20
N LYS A 738 1.27 -11.13 -40.40
CA LYS A 738 0.98 -9.70 -40.19
C LYS A 738 2.11 -8.97 -39.49
N MET A 739 2.82 -9.64 -38.56
CA MET A 739 4.01 -9.10 -37.90
C MET A 739 5.19 -8.99 -38.89
N LEU A 740 5.41 -10.02 -39.72
CA LEU A 740 6.39 -9.99 -40.81
C LEU A 740 6.06 -8.91 -41.84
N LYS A 741 4.78 -8.75 -42.24
CA LYS A 741 4.33 -7.66 -43.12
C LYS A 741 4.47 -6.28 -42.47
N ARG A 742 4.28 -6.15 -41.16
CA ARG A 742 4.54 -4.89 -40.42
C ARG A 742 6.01 -4.53 -40.37
N ASN A 743 6.88 -5.55 -40.27
CA ASN A 743 8.33 -5.37 -40.25
C ASN A 743 8.90 -5.13 -41.67
N LEU A 744 8.25 -5.65 -42.71
CA LEU A 744 8.65 -5.47 -44.10
C LEU A 744 7.96 -4.29 -44.81
N GLY A 745 6.80 -3.83 -44.34
CA GLY A 745 5.91 -2.88 -45.03
C GLY A 745 5.84 -1.49 -44.42
N ARG A 746 6.84 -1.03 -43.67
CA ARG A 746 6.94 0.39 -43.31
C ARG A 746 7.28 1.20 -44.57
N PHE A 747 6.24 1.69 -45.23
CA PHE A 747 6.23 2.95 -45.96
C PHE A 747 5.38 3.94 -45.16
#